data_AF-A0A1G4P288-F1
#
_entry.id   AF-A0A1G4P288-F1
#
_cell.length_a   1.000
_cell.length_b   1.000
_cell.length_c   1.000
_cell.angle_alpha   90.00
_cell.angle_beta   90.00
_cell.angle_gamma   90.00
#
_symmetry.space_group_name_H-M   'P 1'
#
loop_
_entity.id
_entity.type
_entity.pdbx_description
1 polymer ?
#
loop_
_entity_poly.entity_id
_entity_poly.type
_entity_poly.pdbx_seq_one_letter_code
_entity_poly.pdbx_strand_id
1 'polypeptide(L)'
;MDIDVSKITGAVKSNFRFEKRDIVRIAVCFAVALVEFVLLAMRYSEAAAGIVLFFVLTVPTFKVKGQHRFILDIIFPVYCGMFVMYYCQLGDLYGHAMTDALFSFWGYLLLQDRLLHEIIFVIAVYYIFRLFAMSPKVAAICCPIPFMLLSIVNYYVYQFRGHELVFNDIMSAKTAANVMGSYSYPVAVPLIFIVIPYALFIMLFVHMEVEKSKMFIAWRELIFAGATALSVFLSGVSVNSWFADGNHMFREWGDMMSVANGYFLSFAESVRASIITPPSGYSQDALNTALRENNYSVNHVLAGDDTANIIVIMSESYADLSIYEDITGKTDNPDPYWDTLRQTCINGYAMSSVFGGNTANSEFEFLTGLSMANLPSSSIAYHSYIKDDMYSIVRALDDADYDTYVMHPYVADGWNRLTVYPLLGFQKMMFIDDFEYTNDDLICGKVSDRCAYENMLRVLDEHDKTSGNKTFTYLITMQNHGGYYYEDYEPDTYTTVFGDYQNKEFNSFMTLINESDKALEYLLDELSARDEKYVVLIFGDHQPELSLTDPNDYVAAGRAWVVPYLLWTNYDLTEEQRAGIGGTGNFTSLNYLGIDALKAAGFELNPYYRLIDDVRVKVPMMNSAGYIDQDGGVYPDGAETGKGEVDKIMKLYEYLEYNILFDGGNNELLKN
;
A
#
# COMPACT_ATOMS: atom_id res chain seq x y z
N MET A 1 24.08 28.38 -40.49
CA MET A 1 25.08 29.27 -39.88
C MET A 1 25.99 28.37 -39.07
N ASP A 2 27.26 28.20 -39.47
CA ASP A 2 28.19 27.30 -38.77
C ASP A 2 28.72 28.04 -37.54
N ILE A 3 28.33 27.60 -36.35
CA ILE A 3 28.90 28.10 -35.09
C ILE A 3 30.02 27.14 -34.68
N ASP A 4 31.27 27.61 -34.79
CA ASP A 4 32.45 26.87 -34.39
C ASP A 4 32.76 27.11 -32.91
N VAL A 5 32.33 26.18 -32.05
CA VAL A 5 32.52 26.23 -30.59
C VAL A 5 33.96 25.83 -30.19
N SER A 6 34.81 25.44 -31.14
CA SER A 6 36.19 25.02 -30.87
C SER A 6 37.08 26.11 -30.27
N LYS A 7 36.65 27.37 -30.30
CA LYS A 7 37.35 28.50 -29.68
C LYS A 7 37.11 28.64 -28.17
N ILE A 8 36.17 27.89 -27.58
CA ILE A 8 35.77 28.08 -26.18
C ILE A 8 36.25 26.95 -25.25
N THR A 9 36.40 25.70 -25.73
CA THR A 9 36.61 24.55 -24.82
C THR A 9 37.81 23.64 -25.14
N GLY A 10 38.53 23.85 -26.24
CA GLY A 10 39.80 23.16 -26.55
C GLY A 10 39.76 21.62 -26.68
N ALA A 11 38.65 20.94 -26.39
CA ALA A 11 38.64 19.48 -26.23
C ALA A 11 37.66 18.70 -27.12
N VAL A 12 36.73 19.34 -27.83
CA VAL A 12 35.78 18.62 -28.71
C VAL A 12 35.45 19.46 -29.96
N LYS A 13 35.79 18.97 -31.15
CA LYS A 13 35.30 19.55 -32.42
C LYS A 13 33.87 19.04 -32.71
N SER A 14 32.85 19.74 -32.21
CA SER A 14 31.47 19.57 -32.65
C SER A 14 31.09 20.68 -33.63
N ASN A 15 30.83 20.34 -34.90
CA ASN A 15 30.36 21.32 -35.88
C ASN A 15 28.82 21.34 -35.86
N PHE A 16 28.23 22.46 -35.44
CA PHE A 16 26.81 22.72 -35.58
C PHE A 16 26.49 23.20 -37.00
N ARG A 17 25.60 22.49 -37.70
CA ARG A 17 25.14 22.85 -39.07
C ARG A 17 23.64 23.10 -39.08
N PHE A 18 23.23 24.15 -39.78
CA PHE A 18 21.83 24.55 -39.96
C PHE A 18 21.51 24.63 -41.47
N GLU A 19 20.63 23.76 -41.94
CA GLU A 19 20.25 23.51 -43.32
C GLU A 19 18.77 23.90 -43.60
N LYS A 20 18.38 24.10 -44.87
CA LYS A 20 17.00 24.52 -45.22
C LYS A 20 15.91 23.53 -44.78
N ARG A 21 16.22 22.23 -44.73
CA ARG A 21 15.33 21.19 -44.21
C ARG A 21 15.05 21.33 -42.72
N ASP A 22 15.86 22.11 -41.99
CA ASP A 22 15.70 22.32 -40.55
C ASP A 22 14.56 23.30 -40.25
N ILE A 23 14.12 24.12 -41.20
CA ILE A 23 12.96 25.02 -41.03
C ILE A 23 11.65 24.23 -40.91
N VAL A 24 11.44 23.24 -41.79
CA VAL A 24 10.27 22.36 -41.74
C VAL A 24 10.28 21.53 -40.45
N ARG A 25 11.47 21.10 -40.02
CA ARG A 25 11.64 20.34 -38.77
C ARG A 25 11.34 21.17 -37.52
N ILE A 26 11.88 22.39 -37.43
CA ILE A 26 11.60 23.29 -36.33
C ILE A 26 10.10 23.56 -36.25
N ALA A 27 9.42 23.75 -37.39
CA ALA A 27 7.97 23.92 -37.41
C ALA A 27 7.22 22.68 -36.86
N VAL A 28 7.65 21.47 -37.21
CA VAL A 28 7.07 20.22 -36.69
C VAL A 28 7.36 20.05 -35.19
N CYS A 29 8.62 20.16 -34.77
CA CYS A 29 9.00 20.04 -33.35
C CYS A 29 8.32 21.11 -32.50
N PHE A 30 8.12 22.33 -33.03
CA PHE A 30 7.44 23.41 -32.33
C PHE A 30 5.94 23.13 -32.20
N ALA A 31 5.28 22.66 -33.26
CA ALA A 31 3.86 22.29 -33.20
C ALA A 31 3.63 21.16 -32.18
N VAL A 32 4.50 20.16 -32.17
CA VAL A 32 4.46 19.02 -31.24
C VAL A 32 4.70 19.47 -29.80
N ALA A 33 5.76 20.25 -29.55
CA ALA A 33 6.07 20.78 -28.22
C ALA A 33 5.00 21.76 -27.70
N LEU A 34 4.36 22.53 -28.57
CA LEU A 34 3.30 23.47 -28.19
C LEU A 34 2.02 22.76 -27.72
N VAL A 35 1.61 21.70 -28.41
CA VAL A 35 0.45 20.89 -27.99
C VAL A 35 0.69 20.31 -26.61
N GLU A 36 1.87 19.74 -26.38
CA GLU A 36 2.23 19.14 -25.11
C GLU A 36 2.39 20.18 -23.99
N PHE A 37 3.03 21.32 -24.30
CA PHE A 37 3.14 22.44 -23.37
C PHE A 37 1.78 22.93 -22.89
N VAL A 38 0.78 23.05 -23.78
CA VAL A 38 -0.57 23.46 -23.39
C VAL A 38 -1.23 22.42 -22.49
N LEU A 39 -1.10 21.12 -22.80
CA LEU A 39 -1.70 20.04 -22.01
C LEU A 39 -1.07 19.92 -20.62
N LEU A 40 0.26 20.05 -20.52
CA LEU A 40 0.97 19.99 -19.24
C LEU A 40 0.92 21.30 -18.48
N ALA A 41 1.02 22.47 -19.09
CA ALA A 41 1.01 23.74 -18.34
C ALA A 41 -0.31 24.00 -17.61
N MET A 42 -1.40 23.36 -18.04
CA MET A 42 -2.70 23.40 -17.35
C MET A 42 -2.72 22.58 -16.05
N ARG A 43 -1.80 21.62 -15.84
CA ARG A 43 -1.78 20.74 -14.66
C ARG A 43 -0.42 20.65 -13.94
N TYR A 44 0.69 20.68 -14.68
CA TYR A 44 2.08 20.54 -14.23
C TYR A 44 3.01 21.53 -14.94
N SER A 45 2.91 22.81 -14.57
CA SER A 45 3.65 23.92 -15.20
C SER A 45 5.18 23.75 -15.15
N GLU A 46 5.71 23.06 -14.14
CA GLU A 46 7.14 22.80 -13.99
C GLU A 46 7.66 21.68 -14.91
N ALA A 47 6.83 20.69 -15.24
CA ALA A 47 7.19 19.60 -16.14
C ALA A 47 7.34 20.11 -17.59
N ALA A 48 6.67 21.22 -17.93
CA ALA A 48 6.72 21.86 -19.24
C ALA A 48 8.12 22.38 -19.60
N ALA A 49 8.97 22.69 -18.61
CA ALA A 49 10.37 23.09 -18.84
C ALA A 49 11.20 21.97 -19.49
N GLY A 50 10.91 20.70 -19.17
CA GLY A 50 11.59 19.54 -19.76
C GLY A 50 11.35 19.44 -21.27
N ILE A 51 10.13 19.72 -21.72
CA ILE A 51 9.76 19.67 -23.14
C ILE A 51 10.42 20.79 -23.93
N VAL A 52 10.49 21.99 -23.36
CA VAL A 52 11.24 23.11 -23.95
C VAL A 52 12.70 22.72 -24.11
N LEU A 53 13.30 22.03 -23.12
CA LEU A 53 14.66 21.53 -23.22
C LEU A 53 14.84 20.49 -24.33
N PHE A 54 13.98 19.46 -24.41
CA PHE A 54 14.03 18.46 -25.50
C PHE A 54 13.88 19.11 -26.87
N PHE A 55 12.93 20.05 -27.00
CA PHE A 55 12.74 20.83 -28.21
C PHE A 55 14.03 21.55 -28.62
N VAL A 56 14.63 22.34 -27.72
CA VAL A 56 15.87 23.08 -27.99
C VAL A 56 17.00 22.15 -28.40
N LEU A 57 17.10 20.97 -27.79
CA LEU A 57 18.12 19.97 -28.13
C LEU A 57 17.87 19.31 -29.49
N THR A 58 16.64 19.23 -29.98
CA THR A 58 16.32 18.64 -31.30
C THR A 58 16.63 19.55 -32.50
N VAL A 59 16.81 20.85 -32.26
CA VAL A 59 17.05 21.85 -33.32
C VAL A 59 18.42 21.68 -34.02
N PRO A 60 19.55 21.46 -33.31
CA PRO A 60 20.86 21.41 -33.96
C PRO A 60 21.20 20.01 -34.49
N THR A 61 21.88 19.95 -35.65
CA THR A 61 22.51 18.69 -36.12
C THR A 61 23.88 18.50 -35.48
N PHE A 62 24.14 17.30 -34.96
CA PHE A 62 25.40 16.98 -34.28
C PHE A 62 26.23 16.00 -35.09
N LYS A 63 27.51 16.27 -35.35
CA LYS A 63 28.43 15.30 -35.96
C LYS A 63 29.51 14.88 -34.95
N VAL A 64 29.61 13.57 -34.68
CA VAL A 64 30.59 13.00 -33.76
C VAL A 64 31.56 12.11 -34.53
N LYS A 65 32.85 12.46 -34.49
CA LYS A 65 33.89 11.86 -35.34
C LYS A 65 34.96 11.09 -34.57
N GLY A 66 35.50 10.07 -35.22
CA GLY A 66 36.79 9.44 -34.87
C GLY A 66 36.92 8.94 -33.42
N GLN A 67 38.06 9.28 -32.80
CA GLN A 67 38.52 8.75 -31.51
C GLN A 67 37.68 9.19 -30.29
N HIS A 68 36.81 10.19 -30.43
CA HIS A 68 36.00 10.73 -29.32
C HIS A 68 34.61 10.09 -29.21
N ARG A 69 34.30 9.09 -30.05
CA ARG A 69 33.01 8.40 -30.05
C ARG A 69 32.68 7.73 -28.71
N PHE A 70 33.68 7.26 -27.96
CA PHE A 70 33.47 6.61 -26.66
C PHE A 70 32.76 7.53 -25.65
N ILE A 71 32.87 8.85 -25.82
CA ILE A 71 32.17 9.84 -24.99
C ILE A 71 30.64 9.66 -25.08
N LEU A 72 30.13 9.21 -26.23
CA LEU A 72 28.70 8.91 -26.38
C LEU A 72 28.27 7.74 -25.51
N ASP A 73 29.15 6.76 -25.33
CA ASP A 73 28.90 5.62 -24.46
C ASP A 73 28.98 5.98 -22.97
N ILE A 74 29.37 7.21 -22.63
CA ILE A 74 29.33 7.77 -21.27
C ILE A 74 28.11 8.70 -21.11
N ILE A 75 27.86 9.59 -22.08
CA ILE A 75 26.80 10.61 -22.00
C ILE A 75 25.42 10.00 -22.25
N PHE A 76 25.27 9.15 -23.27
CA PHE A 76 23.96 8.61 -23.62
C PHE A 76 23.29 7.79 -22.51
N PRO A 77 23.97 6.88 -21.80
CA PRO A 77 23.29 6.13 -20.75
C PRO A 77 22.81 7.01 -19.59
N VAL A 78 23.58 8.04 -19.20
CA VAL A 78 23.16 9.04 -18.21
C VAL A 78 21.94 9.82 -18.71
N TYR A 79 21.97 10.26 -19.97
CA TYR A 79 20.86 11.00 -20.57
C TYR A 79 19.59 10.15 -20.72
N CYS A 80 19.73 8.87 -21.11
CA CYS A 80 18.63 7.91 -21.13
C CYS A 80 18.05 7.74 -19.73
N GLY A 81 18.91 7.65 -18.72
CA GLY A 81 18.52 7.61 -17.32
C GLY A 81 17.66 8.82 -16.93
N MET A 82 18.12 10.04 -17.16
CA MET A 82 17.33 11.24 -16.88
C MET A 82 15.99 11.28 -17.63
N PHE A 83 15.97 10.83 -18.89
CA PHE A 83 14.72 10.74 -19.68
C PHE A 83 13.75 9.71 -19.10
N VAL A 84 14.23 8.52 -18.75
CA VAL A 84 13.42 7.45 -18.12
C VAL A 84 12.83 7.92 -16.80
N MET A 85 13.64 8.57 -15.96
CA MET A 85 13.21 9.08 -14.65
C MET A 85 12.14 10.17 -14.78
N TYR A 86 12.36 11.14 -15.67
CA TYR A 86 11.39 12.18 -15.99
C TYR A 86 10.03 11.58 -16.39
N TYR A 87 10.07 10.57 -17.24
CA TYR A 87 8.89 9.93 -17.77
C TYR A 87 8.16 9.09 -16.73
N CYS A 88 8.87 8.23 -15.99
CA CYS A 88 8.22 7.34 -15.01
C CYS A 88 7.52 8.18 -13.94
N GLN A 89 8.18 9.26 -13.48
CA GLN A 89 7.58 10.22 -12.55
C GLN A 89 6.29 10.87 -13.10
N LEU A 90 6.23 11.19 -14.39
CA LEU A 90 5.00 11.71 -15.00
C LEU A 90 3.90 10.65 -15.06
N GLY A 91 4.25 9.39 -15.36
CA GLY A 91 3.32 8.27 -15.34
C GLY A 91 2.72 8.07 -13.95
N ASP A 92 3.56 8.09 -12.91
CA ASP A 92 3.14 7.90 -11.52
C ASP A 92 2.25 9.06 -11.06
N LEU A 93 2.67 10.33 -11.26
CA LEU A 93 1.85 11.50 -10.88
C LEU A 93 0.45 11.50 -11.54
N TYR A 94 0.35 10.99 -12.77
CA TYR A 94 -0.94 10.89 -13.45
C TYR A 94 -1.78 9.70 -12.96
N GLY A 95 -1.14 8.60 -12.55
CA GLY A 95 -1.80 7.42 -11.99
C GLY A 95 -2.43 7.65 -10.63
N HIS A 96 -1.73 8.36 -9.72
CA HIS A 96 -2.09 8.50 -8.31
C HIS A 96 -3.15 9.58 -7.98
N ALA A 97 -3.87 10.13 -8.98
CA ALA A 97 -4.88 11.18 -8.81
C ALA A 97 -4.46 12.40 -7.95
N MET A 98 -3.16 12.64 -7.78
CA MET A 98 -2.64 13.80 -7.06
C MET A 98 -2.72 15.04 -7.96
N THR A 99 -3.84 15.73 -7.89
CA THR A 99 -4.02 17.07 -8.46
C THR A 99 -3.78 18.19 -7.45
N ASP A 100 -3.88 17.93 -6.14
CA ASP A 100 -4.20 19.04 -5.22
C ASP A 100 -3.22 19.34 -4.08
N ALA A 101 -2.19 18.55 -3.80
CA ALA A 101 -1.28 18.93 -2.72
C ALA A 101 0.17 18.44 -2.86
N LEU A 102 1.06 19.42 -2.86
CA LEU A 102 2.46 19.39 -2.38
C LEU A 102 3.57 18.89 -3.34
N PHE A 103 4.47 19.86 -3.62
CA PHE A 103 5.84 19.79 -4.17
C PHE A 103 6.06 19.88 -5.69
N SER A 104 7.22 20.48 -6.02
CA SER A 104 7.74 20.68 -7.36
C SER A 104 8.15 19.35 -8.00
N PHE A 105 7.77 19.13 -9.27
CA PHE A 105 8.16 17.95 -10.06
C PHE A 105 9.69 17.73 -10.02
N TRP A 106 10.44 18.84 -10.10
CA TRP A 106 11.90 18.82 -10.03
C TRP A 106 12.45 18.57 -8.62
N GLY A 107 11.72 18.98 -7.58
CA GLY A 107 12.07 18.69 -6.20
C GLY A 107 12.12 17.18 -5.96
N TYR A 108 11.08 16.45 -6.36
CA TYR A 108 11.07 14.99 -6.26
C TYR A 108 12.12 14.32 -7.16
N LEU A 109 12.31 14.80 -8.39
CA LEU A 109 13.29 14.22 -9.31
C LEU A 109 14.74 14.41 -8.84
N LEU A 110 15.07 15.52 -8.17
CA LEU A 110 16.46 15.95 -7.91
C LEU A 110 16.89 15.99 -6.44
N LEU A 111 15.97 16.07 -5.47
CA LEU A 111 16.31 16.20 -4.05
C LEU A 111 16.44 14.86 -3.31
N GLN A 112 16.05 13.75 -3.93
CA GLN A 112 16.18 12.42 -3.33
C GLN A 112 17.38 11.65 -3.90
N ASP A 113 18.14 10.98 -3.03
CA ASP A 113 19.29 10.11 -3.39
C ASP A 113 18.91 9.00 -4.40
N ARG A 114 17.60 8.74 -4.60
CA ARG A 114 17.03 7.82 -5.59
C ARG A 114 17.56 8.00 -7.01
N LEU A 115 17.82 9.24 -7.46
CA LEU A 115 18.27 9.48 -8.84
C LEU A 115 19.56 8.72 -9.13
N LEU A 116 20.49 8.70 -8.16
CA LEU A 116 21.75 7.98 -8.31
C LEU A 116 21.52 6.46 -8.33
N HIS A 117 20.57 5.96 -7.55
CA HIS A 117 20.28 4.54 -7.48
C HIS A 117 19.60 4.02 -8.76
N GLU A 118 18.58 4.73 -9.26
CA GLU A 118 17.78 4.32 -10.42
C GLU A 118 18.51 4.53 -11.75
N ILE A 119 19.36 5.56 -11.86
CA ILE A 119 20.12 5.81 -13.10
C ILE A 119 21.09 4.67 -13.43
N ILE A 120 21.62 3.97 -12.42
CA ILE A 120 22.56 2.85 -12.60
C ILE A 120 21.86 1.67 -13.28
N PHE A 121 20.57 1.43 -12.98
CA PHE A 121 19.77 0.42 -13.66
C PHE A 121 19.60 0.72 -15.15
N VAL A 122 19.30 1.98 -15.49
CA VAL A 122 19.15 2.40 -16.88
C VAL A 122 20.50 2.30 -17.62
N ILE A 123 21.60 2.67 -16.96
CA ILE A 123 22.96 2.51 -17.50
C ILE A 123 23.26 1.02 -17.78
N ALA A 124 22.87 0.10 -16.89
CA ALA A 124 23.05 -1.34 -17.10
C ALA A 124 22.30 -1.82 -18.35
N VAL A 125 21.03 -1.44 -18.52
CA VAL A 125 20.22 -1.79 -19.70
C VAL A 125 20.81 -1.20 -20.99
N TYR A 126 21.32 0.03 -20.95
CA TYR A 126 22.03 0.61 -22.09
C TYR A 126 23.22 -0.27 -22.52
N TYR A 127 24.09 -0.67 -21.58
CA TYR A 127 25.26 -1.49 -21.91
C TYR A 127 24.89 -2.91 -22.37
N ILE A 128 23.78 -3.47 -21.88
CA ILE A 128 23.20 -4.71 -22.43
C ILE A 128 22.86 -4.53 -23.92
N PHE A 129 22.24 -3.44 -24.32
CA PHE A 129 21.99 -3.16 -25.74
C PHE A 129 23.28 -2.93 -26.54
N ARG A 130 24.32 -2.37 -25.91
CA ARG A 130 25.65 -2.25 -26.54
C ARG A 130 26.33 -3.61 -26.77
N LEU A 131 26.10 -4.60 -25.90
CA LEU A 131 26.54 -5.99 -26.08
C LEU A 131 25.90 -6.65 -27.31
N PHE A 132 24.63 -6.36 -27.60
CA PHE A 132 23.97 -6.83 -28.82
C PHE A 132 24.42 -6.09 -30.10
N ALA A 133 25.62 -5.50 -30.08
CA ALA A 133 26.24 -4.78 -31.20
C ALA A 133 25.42 -3.62 -31.77
N MET A 134 24.41 -3.13 -31.03
CA MET A 134 23.64 -1.94 -31.44
C MET A 134 24.57 -0.73 -31.54
N SER A 135 24.25 0.26 -32.37
CA SER A 135 25.00 1.54 -32.37
C SER A 135 24.66 2.36 -31.11
N PRO A 136 25.49 3.34 -30.66
CA PRO A 136 25.21 4.11 -29.46
C PRO A 136 23.82 4.78 -29.52
N LYS A 137 23.44 5.28 -30.70
CA LYS A 137 22.13 5.88 -30.92
C LYS A 137 20.98 4.88 -30.81
N VAL A 138 21.15 3.70 -31.42
CA VAL A 138 20.10 2.68 -31.42
C VAL A 138 19.94 2.15 -29.99
N ALA A 139 21.04 1.91 -29.29
CA ALA A 139 21.02 1.58 -27.87
C ALA A 139 20.32 2.68 -27.05
N ALA A 140 20.63 3.95 -27.28
CA ALA A 140 20.00 5.07 -26.57
C ALA A 140 18.49 5.20 -26.86
N ILE A 141 18.07 5.00 -28.12
CA ILE A 141 16.65 4.99 -28.50
C ILE A 141 15.93 3.82 -27.85
N CYS A 142 16.50 2.62 -27.88
CA CYS A 142 15.85 1.43 -27.36
C CYS A 142 15.86 1.36 -25.82
N CYS A 143 16.89 1.92 -25.17
CA CYS A 143 17.12 1.82 -23.72
C CYS A 143 15.90 2.23 -22.87
N PRO A 144 15.19 3.33 -23.15
CA PRO A 144 13.98 3.69 -22.41
C PRO A 144 12.78 2.76 -22.58
N ILE A 145 12.70 1.97 -23.66
CA ILE A 145 11.47 1.23 -24.02
C ILE A 145 10.97 0.29 -22.91
N PRO A 146 11.81 -0.59 -22.30
CA PRO A 146 11.33 -1.51 -21.28
C PRO A 146 10.77 -0.79 -20.05
N PHE A 147 11.39 0.32 -19.67
CA PHE A 147 11.01 1.13 -18.52
C PHE A 147 9.69 1.88 -18.76
N MET A 148 9.53 2.45 -19.96
CA MET A 148 8.28 3.10 -20.35
C MET A 148 7.11 2.11 -20.42
N LEU A 149 7.34 0.91 -20.96
CA LEU A 149 6.32 -0.15 -20.97
C LEU A 149 5.93 -0.53 -19.54
N LEU A 150 6.91 -0.65 -18.64
CA LEU A 150 6.67 -0.98 -17.24
C LEU A 150 5.88 0.12 -16.53
N SER A 151 6.20 1.39 -16.77
CA SER A 151 5.43 2.53 -16.25
C SER A 151 4.00 2.60 -16.81
N ILE A 152 3.77 2.22 -18.08
CA ILE A 152 2.41 2.08 -18.63
C ILE A 152 1.65 0.95 -17.94
N VAL A 153 2.29 -0.20 -17.73
CA VAL A 153 1.69 -1.31 -17.00
C VAL A 153 1.37 -0.88 -15.57
N ASN A 154 2.31 -0.19 -14.89
CA ASN A 154 2.09 0.37 -13.56
C ASN A 154 0.85 1.26 -13.51
N TYR A 155 0.73 2.21 -14.45
CA TYR A 155 -0.44 3.08 -14.56
C TYR A 155 -1.74 2.28 -14.64
N TYR A 156 -1.82 1.26 -15.51
CA TYR A 156 -3.05 0.46 -15.61
C TYR A 156 -3.29 -0.44 -14.41
N VAL A 157 -2.24 -0.98 -13.80
CA VAL A 157 -2.36 -1.78 -12.57
C VAL A 157 -2.89 -0.90 -11.45
N TYR A 158 -2.36 0.31 -11.27
CA TYR A 158 -2.84 1.26 -10.29
C TYR A 158 -4.31 1.63 -10.51
N GLN A 159 -4.67 1.96 -11.75
CA GLN A 159 -6.06 2.28 -12.10
C GLN A 159 -7.03 1.09 -11.96
N PHE A 160 -6.52 -0.15 -11.95
CA PHE A 160 -7.33 -1.37 -11.84
C PHE A 160 -7.36 -1.97 -10.43
N ARG A 161 -6.29 -1.85 -9.66
CA ARG A 161 -6.14 -2.52 -8.36
C ARG A 161 -6.03 -1.55 -7.19
N GLY A 162 -5.92 -0.24 -7.47
CA GLY A 162 -5.69 0.80 -6.46
C GLY A 162 -4.24 0.91 -5.98
N HIS A 163 -3.36 -0.03 -6.36
CA HIS A 163 -1.98 -0.10 -5.91
C HIS A 163 -0.97 -0.19 -7.07
N GLU A 164 0.29 0.14 -6.80
CA GLU A 164 1.39 0.08 -7.76
C GLU A 164 1.76 -1.35 -8.17
N LEU A 165 2.32 -1.53 -9.38
CA LEU A 165 2.74 -2.84 -9.90
C LEU A 165 3.83 -3.43 -9.00
N VAL A 166 3.49 -4.54 -8.34
CA VAL A 166 4.39 -5.30 -7.49
C VAL A 166 4.78 -6.63 -8.14
N PHE A 167 5.81 -7.28 -7.60
CA PHE A 167 6.28 -8.57 -8.11
C PHE A 167 5.17 -9.63 -8.16
N ASN A 168 4.26 -9.65 -7.19
CA ASN A 168 3.17 -10.61 -7.13
C ASN A 168 2.13 -10.43 -8.25
N ASP A 169 1.97 -9.24 -8.82
CA ASP A 169 1.11 -9.02 -9.98
C ASP A 169 1.63 -9.74 -11.22
N ILE A 170 2.96 -9.80 -11.39
CA ILE A 170 3.58 -10.54 -12.49
C ILE A 170 3.30 -12.04 -12.33
N MET A 171 3.37 -12.54 -11.09
CA MET A 171 3.11 -13.94 -10.78
C MET A 171 1.62 -14.31 -10.98
N SER A 172 0.70 -13.36 -10.75
CA SER A 172 -0.74 -13.53 -10.90
C SER A 172 -1.31 -13.03 -12.24
N ALA A 173 -0.46 -12.62 -13.19
CA ALA A 173 -0.87 -11.99 -14.45
C ALA A 173 -1.87 -12.81 -15.28
N LYS A 174 -1.83 -14.15 -15.18
CA LYS A 174 -2.81 -15.03 -15.85
C LYS A 174 -4.22 -14.87 -15.30
N THR A 175 -4.36 -14.69 -13.98
CA THR A 175 -5.64 -14.48 -13.30
C THR A 175 -6.19 -13.10 -13.67
N ALA A 176 -5.34 -12.07 -13.65
CA ALA A 176 -5.70 -10.71 -14.03
C ALA A 176 -6.22 -10.62 -15.48
N ALA A 177 -5.58 -11.32 -16.42
CA ALA A 177 -5.97 -11.31 -17.83
C ALA A 177 -7.40 -11.85 -18.09
N ASN A 178 -7.94 -12.68 -17.21
CA ASN A 178 -9.30 -13.21 -17.34
C ASN A 178 -10.39 -12.22 -16.90
N VAL A 179 -10.03 -11.19 -16.12
CA VAL A 179 -10.97 -10.22 -15.53
C VAL A 179 -11.03 -8.90 -16.32
N MET A 180 -10.02 -8.61 -17.16
CA MET A 180 -9.93 -7.35 -17.93
C MET A 180 -11.00 -7.16 -19.04
N GLY A 181 -11.84 -8.16 -19.31
CA GLY A 181 -12.79 -8.13 -20.44
C GLY A 181 -13.98 -7.17 -20.29
N SER A 182 -14.23 -6.65 -19.09
CA SER A 182 -15.42 -5.86 -18.74
C SER A 182 -15.21 -4.34 -18.69
N TYR A 183 -13.98 -3.85 -18.87
CA TYR A 183 -13.64 -2.44 -18.61
C TYR A 183 -13.22 -1.68 -19.87
N SER A 184 -13.61 -0.41 -19.93
CA SER A 184 -13.23 0.53 -20.99
C SER A 184 -12.17 1.49 -20.45
N TYR A 185 -10.91 1.27 -20.82
CA TYR A 185 -9.81 2.12 -20.37
C TYR A 185 -9.51 3.23 -21.39
N PRO A 186 -9.51 4.51 -21.00
CA PRO A 186 -9.13 5.60 -21.88
C PRO A 186 -7.60 5.61 -22.11
N VAL A 187 -7.15 4.82 -23.09
CA VAL A 187 -5.73 4.69 -23.50
C VAL A 187 -5.11 6.01 -23.99
N ALA A 188 -5.96 6.96 -24.39
CA ALA A 188 -5.53 8.22 -25.00
C ALA A 188 -4.68 9.10 -24.08
N VAL A 189 -4.99 9.14 -22.79
CA VAL A 189 -4.34 10.12 -21.90
C VAL A 189 -2.88 9.75 -21.58
N PRO A 190 -2.57 8.51 -21.15
CA PRO A 190 -1.18 8.10 -20.96
C PRO A 190 -0.40 8.23 -22.27
N LEU A 191 -0.96 7.79 -23.40
CA LEU A 191 -0.25 7.82 -24.70
C LEU A 191 0.19 9.23 -25.11
N ILE A 192 -0.55 10.29 -24.79
CA ILE A 192 -0.17 11.66 -25.17
C ILE A 192 1.08 12.12 -24.41
N PHE A 193 1.13 11.88 -23.10
CA PHE A 193 2.28 12.26 -22.25
C PHE A 193 3.51 11.38 -22.48
N ILE A 194 3.33 10.27 -23.19
CA ILE A 194 4.34 9.24 -23.37
C ILE A 194 4.95 9.29 -24.78
N VAL A 195 4.09 9.31 -25.79
CA VAL A 195 4.49 9.19 -27.19
C VAL A 195 5.13 10.50 -27.66
N ILE A 196 4.67 11.65 -27.17
CA ILE A 196 5.13 12.96 -27.65
C ILE A 196 6.57 13.28 -27.19
N PRO A 197 6.92 13.21 -25.87
CA PRO A 197 8.31 13.35 -25.41
C PRO A 197 9.23 12.34 -26.05
N TYR A 198 8.76 11.10 -26.22
CA TYR A 198 9.58 10.05 -26.81
C TYR A 198 9.82 10.28 -28.30
N ALA A 199 8.86 10.84 -29.04
CA ALA A 199 9.07 11.27 -30.42
C ALA A 199 10.11 12.40 -30.48
N LEU A 200 10.06 13.39 -29.59
CA LEU A 200 11.07 14.44 -29.47
C LEU A 200 12.45 13.84 -29.12
N PHE A 201 12.50 12.89 -28.19
CA PHE A 201 13.72 12.16 -27.82
C PHE A 201 14.31 11.38 -29.00
N ILE A 202 13.51 10.63 -29.76
CA ILE A 202 13.98 9.94 -30.97
C ILE A 202 14.52 10.94 -32.00
N MET A 203 13.84 12.07 -32.20
CA MET A 203 14.25 13.09 -33.17
C MET A 203 15.64 13.65 -32.85
N LEU A 204 16.00 13.77 -31.56
CA LEU A 204 17.37 14.12 -31.14
C LEU A 204 18.42 13.17 -31.74
N PHE A 205 18.22 11.85 -31.63
CA PHE A 205 19.21 10.85 -32.08
C PHE A 205 19.26 10.65 -33.60
N VAL A 206 18.11 10.79 -34.27
CA VAL A 206 18.02 10.73 -35.74
C VAL A 206 18.88 11.83 -36.39
N HIS A 207 19.00 12.98 -35.74
CA HIS A 207 19.75 14.14 -36.25
C HIS A 207 21.22 14.20 -35.84
N MET A 208 21.67 13.27 -35.01
CA MET A 208 23.10 13.05 -34.82
C MET A 208 23.69 12.35 -36.05
N GLU A 209 24.97 12.49 -36.34
CA GLU A 209 25.73 11.66 -37.27
C GLU A 209 26.88 11.04 -36.47
N VAL A 210 26.94 9.71 -36.43
CA VAL A 210 27.95 8.97 -35.67
C VAL A 210 28.72 8.08 -36.63
N GLU A 211 30.02 8.32 -36.76
CA GLU A 211 30.89 7.50 -37.61
C GLU A 211 31.01 6.05 -37.08
N LYS A 212 31.22 5.09 -37.99
CA LYS A 212 31.43 3.68 -37.63
C LYS A 212 32.71 3.53 -36.78
N SER A 213 32.64 2.67 -35.76
CA SER A 213 33.78 2.41 -34.87
C SER A 213 34.85 1.65 -35.64
N LYS A 214 36.11 1.99 -35.39
CA LYS A 214 37.28 1.24 -35.88
C LYS A 214 37.80 0.24 -34.83
N MET A 215 37.13 0.12 -33.68
CA MET A 215 37.54 -0.79 -32.61
C MET A 215 37.33 -2.24 -33.00
N PHE A 216 38.27 -3.11 -32.61
CA PHE A 216 38.18 -4.55 -32.85
C PHE A 216 36.99 -5.15 -32.09
N ILE A 217 36.29 -6.10 -32.71
CA ILE A 217 35.04 -6.66 -32.16
C ILE A 217 35.27 -7.32 -30.79
N ALA A 218 36.34 -8.09 -30.60
CA ALA A 218 36.62 -8.75 -29.32
C ALA A 218 36.83 -7.77 -28.16
N TRP A 219 37.55 -6.66 -28.39
CA TRP A 219 37.76 -5.62 -27.38
C TRP A 219 36.47 -4.85 -27.08
N ARG A 220 35.62 -4.64 -28.10
CA ARG A 220 34.30 -4.05 -27.94
C ARG A 220 33.43 -4.89 -26.99
N GLU A 221 33.33 -6.18 -27.25
CA GLU A 221 32.52 -7.10 -26.43
C GLU A 221 33.05 -7.16 -25.01
N LEU A 222 34.37 -7.25 -24.82
CA LEU A 222 34.98 -7.28 -23.48
C LEU A 222 34.69 -6.01 -22.69
N ILE A 223 34.80 -4.83 -23.32
CA ILE A 223 34.51 -3.53 -22.69
C ILE A 223 33.05 -3.44 -22.28
N PHE A 224 32.11 -3.77 -23.17
CA PHE A 224 30.68 -3.68 -22.84
C PHE A 224 30.22 -4.79 -21.89
N ALA A 225 30.87 -5.96 -21.89
CA ALA A 225 30.62 -7.00 -20.90
C ALA A 225 31.10 -6.55 -19.52
N GLY A 226 32.31 -5.98 -19.44
CA GLY A 226 32.84 -5.39 -18.21
C GLY A 226 31.98 -4.22 -17.71
N ALA A 227 31.54 -3.33 -18.59
CA ALA A 227 30.65 -2.22 -18.24
C ALA A 227 29.29 -2.71 -17.75
N THR A 228 28.69 -3.70 -18.43
CA THR A 228 27.42 -4.32 -18.01
C THR A 228 27.57 -4.99 -16.64
N ALA A 229 28.60 -5.81 -16.46
CA ALA A 229 28.85 -6.50 -15.19
C ALA A 229 29.09 -5.50 -14.05
N LEU A 230 29.85 -4.43 -14.31
CA LEU A 230 30.07 -3.36 -13.34
C LEU A 230 28.76 -2.62 -13.01
N SER A 231 27.96 -2.23 -13.99
CA SER A 231 26.69 -1.54 -13.76
C SER A 231 25.68 -2.43 -13.01
N VAL A 232 25.61 -3.73 -13.31
CA VAL A 232 24.77 -4.68 -12.57
C VAL A 232 25.26 -4.84 -11.14
N PHE A 233 26.57 -5.00 -10.92
CA PHE A 233 27.16 -5.07 -9.58
C PHE A 233 26.87 -3.79 -8.78
N LEU A 234 27.08 -2.63 -9.38
CA LEU A 234 26.78 -1.33 -8.75
C LEU A 234 25.29 -1.16 -8.47
N SER A 235 24.40 -1.67 -9.32
CA SER A 235 22.95 -1.68 -9.06
C SER A 235 22.61 -2.52 -7.84
N GLY A 236 23.21 -3.72 -7.72
CA GLY A 236 23.02 -4.59 -6.56
C GLY A 236 23.57 -4.00 -5.26
N VAL A 237 24.77 -3.41 -5.31
CA VAL A 237 25.34 -2.68 -4.15
C VAL A 237 24.47 -1.49 -3.79
N SER A 238 24.01 -0.73 -4.78
CA SER A 238 23.15 0.44 -4.61
C SER A 238 21.81 0.09 -3.96
N VAL A 239 21.14 -0.96 -4.42
CA VAL A 239 19.88 -1.43 -3.82
C VAL A 239 20.11 -1.99 -2.43
N ASN A 240 21.19 -2.76 -2.22
CA ASN A 240 21.50 -3.29 -0.89
C ASN A 240 21.90 -2.20 0.10
N SER A 241 22.66 -1.19 -0.33
CA SER A 241 23.01 -0.04 0.51
C SER A 241 21.79 0.78 0.83
N TRP A 242 20.88 0.96 -0.15
CA TRP A 242 19.59 1.56 0.07
C TRP A 242 18.88 0.75 1.17
N PHE A 243 18.51 -0.51 0.94
CA PHE A 243 17.85 -1.36 1.96
C PHE A 243 18.50 -1.35 3.36
N ALA A 244 19.83 -1.27 3.44
CA ALA A 244 20.58 -1.27 4.69
C ALA A 244 20.52 0.07 5.44
N ASP A 245 20.35 1.20 4.75
CA ASP A 245 20.30 2.52 5.38
C ASP A 245 19.04 2.68 6.23
N GLY A 246 17.95 1.94 5.94
CA GLY A 246 16.70 1.89 6.72
C GLY A 246 15.93 3.22 6.82
N ASN A 247 16.56 4.32 6.42
CA ASN A 247 16.12 5.71 6.50
C ASN A 247 15.38 6.11 5.22
N HIS A 248 14.64 5.17 4.64
CA HIS A 248 13.77 5.47 3.51
C HIS A 248 12.54 6.17 4.04
N MET A 249 11.95 7.03 3.22
CA MET A 249 10.57 7.40 3.48
C MET A 249 9.74 6.13 3.26
N PHE A 250 9.66 5.29 4.31
CA PHE A 250 8.56 4.39 4.58
C PHE A 250 7.35 5.28 4.85
N ARG A 251 6.91 5.97 3.80
CA ARG A 251 5.53 6.38 3.74
C ARG A 251 4.82 5.09 3.40
N GLU A 252 4.38 4.37 4.44
CA GLU A 252 3.28 3.39 4.36
C GLU A 252 1.98 4.00 3.80
N TRP A 253 2.01 5.29 3.48
CA TRP A 253 0.94 6.10 2.96
C TRP A 253 0.51 5.60 1.57
N GLY A 254 -0.73 5.13 1.50
CA GLY A 254 -1.58 5.06 0.30
C GLY A 254 -0.91 4.66 -1.03
N ASP A 255 -0.08 3.60 -1.05
CA ASP A 255 0.61 3.14 -2.27
C ASP A 255 1.53 4.20 -2.92
N MET A 256 2.13 5.10 -2.13
CA MET A 256 3.01 6.18 -2.63
C MET A 256 4.49 5.80 -2.68
N MET A 257 4.83 4.51 -2.61
CA MET A 257 6.23 4.09 -2.53
C MET A 257 6.98 4.44 -3.81
N SER A 258 6.39 4.24 -5.00
CA SER A 258 6.96 4.69 -6.28
C SER A 258 7.07 6.21 -6.40
N VAL A 259 6.08 6.95 -5.91
CA VAL A 259 6.11 8.42 -5.94
C VAL A 259 7.25 8.95 -5.07
N ALA A 260 7.42 8.39 -3.87
CA ALA A 260 8.49 8.76 -2.95
C ALA A 260 9.84 8.22 -3.45
N ASN A 261 10.01 6.91 -3.44
CA ASN A 261 11.31 6.25 -3.59
C ASN A 261 11.71 6.00 -5.06
N GLY A 262 10.79 6.18 -6.01
CA GLY A 262 11.00 5.81 -7.41
C GLY A 262 10.52 4.38 -7.68
N TYR A 263 10.00 4.18 -8.88
CA TYR A 263 9.35 2.93 -9.27
C TYR A 263 10.29 1.70 -9.19
N PHE A 264 11.57 1.81 -9.56
CA PHE A 264 12.46 0.64 -9.61
C PHE A 264 12.85 0.16 -8.23
N LEU A 265 13.12 1.10 -7.32
CA LEU A 265 13.42 0.81 -5.95
C LEU A 265 12.20 0.18 -5.25
N SER A 266 11.01 0.71 -5.51
CA SER A 266 9.75 0.16 -4.98
C SER A 266 9.44 -1.23 -5.54
N PHE A 267 9.66 -1.46 -6.84
CA PHE A 267 9.53 -2.79 -7.41
C PHE A 267 10.57 -3.77 -6.83
N ALA A 268 11.81 -3.35 -6.63
CA ALA A 268 12.84 -4.17 -5.99
C ALA A 268 12.50 -4.52 -4.53
N GLU A 269 11.89 -3.60 -3.79
CA GLU A 269 11.32 -3.91 -2.46
C GLU A 269 10.25 -4.98 -2.55
N SER A 270 9.31 -4.87 -3.49
CA SER A 270 8.26 -5.87 -3.64
C SER A 270 8.81 -7.27 -3.93
N VAL A 271 9.92 -7.37 -4.68
CA VAL A 271 10.63 -8.63 -4.92
C VAL A 271 11.22 -9.16 -3.61
N ARG A 272 11.90 -8.30 -2.84
CA ARG A 272 12.48 -8.66 -1.54
C ARG A 272 11.40 -9.15 -0.58
N ALA A 273 10.31 -8.39 -0.46
CA ALA A 273 9.15 -8.70 0.38
C ALA A 273 8.46 -10.01 -0.02
N SER A 274 8.56 -10.42 -1.29
CA SER A 274 8.00 -11.70 -1.75
C SER A 274 8.85 -12.92 -1.40
N ILE A 275 10.08 -12.75 -0.92
CA ILE A 275 10.99 -13.84 -0.56
C ILE A 275 11.08 -13.94 0.95
N ILE A 276 10.27 -14.83 1.54
CA ILE A 276 10.27 -15.09 2.98
C ILE A 276 11.13 -16.30 3.31
N THR A 277 12.14 -16.10 4.16
CA THR A 277 12.97 -17.19 4.69
C THR A 277 12.27 -17.90 5.85
N PRO A 278 12.31 -19.23 5.92
CA PRO A 278 11.79 -19.96 7.08
C PRO A 278 12.44 -19.48 8.39
N PRO A 279 11.66 -19.37 9.49
CA PRO A 279 12.20 -19.06 10.80
C PRO A 279 13.27 -20.07 11.25
N SER A 280 14.19 -19.62 12.10
CA SER A 280 15.31 -20.47 12.54
C SER A 280 14.83 -21.75 13.24
N GLY A 281 15.22 -22.90 12.69
CA GLY A 281 14.85 -24.23 13.18
C GLY A 281 13.47 -24.71 12.73
N TYR A 282 12.76 -23.94 11.90
CA TYR A 282 11.44 -24.34 11.40
C TYR A 282 11.54 -25.66 10.61
N SER A 283 10.61 -26.54 10.92
CA SER A 283 10.19 -27.65 10.08
C SER A 283 8.76 -28.01 10.49
N GLN A 284 8.01 -28.62 9.57
CA GLN A 284 6.65 -29.10 9.86
C GLN A 284 6.62 -30.05 11.08
N ASP A 285 7.64 -30.91 11.23
CA ASP A 285 7.77 -31.82 12.37
C ASP A 285 8.04 -31.06 13.68
N ALA A 286 8.85 -29.99 13.64
CA ALA A 286 9.13 -29.16 14.81
C ALA A 286 7.87 -28.43 15.27
N LEU A 287 7.08 -27.85 14.34
CA LEU A 287 5.80 -27.23 14.64
C LEU A 287 4.84 -28.23 15.30
N ASN A 288 4.59 -29.37 14.64
CA ASN A 288 3.66 -30.38 15.17
C ASN A 288 4.11 -30.94 16.52
N THR A 289 5.42 -31.11 16.74
CA THR A 289 5.95 -31.52 18.05
C THR A 289 5.65 -30.46 19.11
N ALA A 290 5.93 -29.19 18.82
CA ALA A 290 5.67 -28.09 19.75
C ALA A 290 4.17 -27.94 20.06
N LEU A 291 3.29 -28.11 19.08
CA LEU A 291 1.83 -28.08 19.28
C LEU A 291 1.37 -29.15 20.29
N ARG A 292 1.85 -30.39 20.11
CA ARG A 292 1.51 -31.52 21.01
C ARG A 292 2.08 -31.31 22.41
N GLU A 293 3.32 -30.85 22.53
CA GLU A 293 3.98 -30.60 23.83
C GLU A 293 3.28 -29.50 24.63
N ASN A 294 2.64 -28.53 23.97
CA ASN A 294 1.87 -27.46 24.60
C ASN A 294 0.36 -27.79 24.71
N ASN A 295 -0.06 -29.03 24.43
CA ASN A 295 -1.46 -29.48 24.52
C ASN A 295 -2.45 -28.71 23.62
N TYR A 296 -2.00 -28.26 22.46
CA TYR A 296 -2.91 -27.86 21.39
C TYR A 296 -3.34 -29.12 20.64
N SER A 297 -4.54 -29.61 20.96
CA SER A 297 -5.14 -30.80 20.35
C SER A 297 -5.61 -30.52 18.92
N VAL A 298 -5.85 -31.57 18.13
CA VAL A 298 -6.46 -31.45 16.79
C VAL A 298 -7.96 -31.20 16.94
N ASN A 299 -8.40 -29.97 16.65
CA ASN A 299 -9.79 -29.60 16.36
C ASN A 299 -9.80 -28.13 15.87
N HIS A 300 -10.31 -27.85 14.68
CA HIS A 300 -10.49 -26.46 14.21
C HIS A 300 -11.93 -25.99 14.30
N VAL A 301 -12.89 -26.87 14.63
CA VAL A 301 -14.29 -26.47 14.74
C VAL A 301 -14.49 -25.69 16.04
N LEU A 302 -15.12 -24.52 15.93
CA LEU A 302 -15.57 -23.76 17.08
C LEU A 302 -16.71 -24.50 17.78
N ALA A 303 -16.67 -24.55 19.11
CA ALA A 303 -17.77 -25.10 19.90
C ALA A 303 -18.51 -23.96 20.60
N GLY A 304 -19.84 -24.00 20.63
CA GLY A 304 -20.64 -22.98 21.31
C GLY A 304 -22.09 -23.40 21.41
N ASP A 305 -22.70 -23.10 22.56
CA ASP A 305 -24.14 -23.28 22.80
C ASP A 305 -24.79 -21.89 22.89
N ASP A 306 -25.91 -21.68 22.18
CA ASP A 306 -26.68 -20.41 22.22
C ASP A 306 -25.86 -19.16 21.85
N THR A 307 -25.17 -19.26 20.71
CA THR A 307 -24.25 -18.23 20.21
C THR A 307 -24.96 -17.00 19.63
N ALA A 308 -24.27 -15.86 19.61
CA ALA A 308 -24.79 -14.59 19.10
C ALA A 308 -24.46 -14.35 17.62
N ASN A 309 -25.25 -13.50 16.96
CA ASN A 309 -24.84 -12.88 15.70
C ASN A 309 -23.62 -11.97 15.96
N ILE A 310 -22.67 -11.97 15.03
CA ILE A 310 -21.45 -11.18 15.15
C ILE A 310 -21.43 -10.14 14.05
N ILE A 311 -21.39 -8.87 14.44
CA ILE A 311 -21.18 -7.73 13.56
C ILE A 311 -19.83 -7.13 13.91
N VAL A 312 -18.98 -6.99 12.91
CA VAL A 312 -17.68 -6.36 13.05
C VAL A 312 -17.64 -5.20 12.07
N ILE A 313 -17.30 -4.03 12.59
CA ILE A 313 -17.20 -2.79 11.84
C ILE A 313 -15.74 -2.34 11.92
N MET A 314 -15.03 -2.48 10.81
CA MET A 314 -13.76 -1.82 10.66
C MET A 314 -14.04 -0.41 10.14
N SER A 315 -14.00 0.56 11.07
CA SER A 315 -14.36 1.95 10.80
C SER A 315 -13.15 2.67 10.24
N GLU A 316 -13.20 2.98 8.95
CA GLU A 316 -12.12 3.65 8.20
C GLU A 316 -11.55 4.84 8.98
N SER A 317 -10.23 4.87 9.16
CA SER A 317 -9.47 5.95 9.79
C SER A 317 -10.01 6.42 11.16
N TYR A 318 -10.86 5.64 11.84
CA TYR A 318 -11.47 6.05 13.10
C TYR A 318 -10.41 6.07 14.20
N ALA A 319 -10.20 7.24 14.80
CA ALA A 319 -9.09 7.48 15.70
C ALA A 319 -9.47 8.37 16.87
N ASP A 320 -8.92 8.06 18.05
CA ASP A 320 -8.98 8.97 19.21
C ASP A 320 -7.80 9.96 19.12
N LEU A 321 -8.08 11.17 18.64
CA LEU A 321 -7.07 12.22 18.54
C LEU A 321 -6.82 12.98 19.85
N SER A 322 -7.57 12.70 20.93
CA SER A 322 -7.29 13.28 22.26
C SER A 322 -5.92 12.84 22.80
N ILE A 323 -5.37 11.73 22.29
CA ILE A 323 -3.99 11.31 22.60
C ILE A 323 -2.95 12.32 22.11
N TYR A 324 -3.33 13.29 21.27
CA TYR A 324 -2.50 14.39 20.77
C TYR A 324 -2.86 15.76 21.39
N GLU A 325 -3.62 15.82 22.49
CA GLU A 325 -4.06 17.09 23.14
C GLU A 325 -2.92 18.10 23.37
N ASP A 326 -1.73 17.64 23.72
CA ASP A 326 -0.55 18.51 23.92
C ASP A 326 -0.14 19.28 22.66
N ILE A 327 -0.52 18.77 21.48
CA ILE A 327 -0.16 19.27 20.15
C ILE A 327 -1.35 20.00 19.50
N THR A 328 -2.54 19.42 19.59
CA THR A 328 -3.78 19.97 18.99
C THR A 328 -4.41 21.07 19.83
N GLY A 329 -3.92 21.26 21.06
CA GLY A 329 -4.62 22.02 22.08
C GLY A 329 -5.85 21.28 22.59
N LYS A 330 -6.57 21.89 23.53
CA LYS A 330 -7.85 21.37 23.99
C LYS A 330 -8.91 21.59 22.90
N THR A 331 -9.33 20.52 22.25
CA THR A 331 -10.41 20.51 21.27
C THR A 331 -11.73 20.12 21.92
N ASP A 332 -12.85 20.49 21.31
CA ASP A 332 -14.14 19.92 21.70
C ASP A 332 -14.18 18.42 21.34
N ASN A 333 -14.97 17.63 22.07
CA ASN A 333 -15.08 16.19 21.84
C ASN A 333 -15.92 15.92 20.57
N PRO A 334 -15.36 15.25 19.53
CA PRO A 334 -16.10 14.89 18.32
C PRO A 334 -17.01 13.67 18.50
N ASP A 335 -16.75 12.76 19.44
CA ASP A 335 -17.45 11.48 19.60
C ASP A 335 -18.05 11.29 21.02
N PRO A 336 -19.00 12.14 21.42
CA PRO A 336 -19.60 12.07 22.76
C PRO A 336 -20.35 10.76 23.04
N TYR A 337 -20.94 10.09 22.04
CA TYR A 337 -21.64 8.82 22.26
C TYR A 337 -20.65 7.70 22.53
N TRP A 338 -19.55 7.61 21.80
CA TRP A 338 -18.43 6.71 22.07
C TRP A 338 -17.94 6.84 23.53
N ASP A 339 -17.80 8.07 24.04
CA ASP A 339 -17.43 8.33 25.43
C ASP A 339 -18.44 7.78 26.45
N THR A 340 -19.73 7.74 26.13
CA THR A 340 -20.74 7.08 26.99
C THR A 340 -20.57 5.56 26.98
N LEU A 341 -20.27 4.99 25.81
CA LEU A 341 -20.07 3.55 25.65
C LEU A 341 -18.78 3.09 26.35
N ARG A 342 -17.72 3.90 26.40
CA ARG A 342 -16.48 3.57 27.16
C ARG A 342 -16.72 3.23 28.63
N GLN A 343 -17.82 3.70 29.21
CA GLN A 343 -18.16 3.46 30.62
C GLN A 343 -18.94 2.15 30.83
N THR A 344 -19.54 1.60 29.77
CA THR A 344 -20.51 0.49 29.85
C THR A 344 -20.08 -0.73 29.04
N CYS A 345 -19.26 -0.52 28.00
CA CYS A 345 -18.80 -1.53 27.06
C CYS A 345 -17.34 -1.92 27.32
N ILE A 346 -16.93 -3.07 26.80
CA ILE A 346 -15.51 -3.44 26.78
C ILE A 346 -14.84 -2.60 25.68
N ASN A 347 -13.74 -1.93 26.00
CA ASN A 347 -13.07 -1.00 25.08
C ASN A 347 -11.58 -0.89 25.39
N GLY A 348 -10.84 -0.31 24.46
CA GLY A 348 -9.42 -0.01 24.63
C GLY A 348 -8.79 0.45 23.32
N TYR A 349 -7.49 0.20 23.21
CA TYR A 349 -6.69 0.49 22.04
C TYR A 349 -6.06 -0.78 21.48
N ALA A 350 -6.10 -0.96 20.17
CA ALA A 350 -5.40 -2.02 19.47
C ALA A 350 -4.19 -1.41 18.74
N MET A 351 -3.06 -2.12 18.74
CA MET A 351 -1.97 -1.81 17.83
C MET A 351 -2.35 -2.16 16.40
N SER A 352 -2.19 -1.20 15.50
CA SER A 352 -2.28 -1.38 14.06
C SER A 352 -0.87 -1.53 13.47
N SER A 353 -0.78 -2.38 12.45
CA SER A 353 0.42 -2.54 11.63
C SER A 353 0.52 -1.56 10.48
N VAL A 354 -0.44 -0.63 10.38
CA VAL A 354 -0.48 0.35 9.29
C VAL A 354 -0.80 1.75 9.80
N PHE A 355 -0.25 2.75 9.11
CA PHE A 355 -0.50 4.17 9.36
C PHE A 355 -0.90 4.90 8.08
N GLY A 356 -2.08 5.53 8.08
CA GLY A 356 -2.56 6.38 6.98
C GLY A 356 -2.85 5.65 5.66
N GLY A 357 -2.92 4.32 5.65
CA GLY A 357 -3.23 3.50 4.47
C GLY A 357 -2.96 2.02 4.70
N ASN A 358 -3.08 1.19 3.65
CA ASN A 358 -2.89 -0.27 3.68
C ASN A 358 -3.90 -1.04 4.55
N THR A 359 -5.14 -0.57 4.61
CA THR A 359 -6.29 -1.18 5.32
C THR A 359 -6.37 -2.72 5.20
N ALA A 360 -5.98 -3.28 4.05
CA ALA A 360 -5.95 -4.74 3.84
C ALA A 360 -5.08 -5.52 4.83
N ASN A 361 -4.03 -4.92 5.39
CA ASN A 361 -3.23 -5.56 6.44
C ASN A 361 -3.99 -5.60 7.78
N SER A 362 -4.74 -4.54 8.12
CA SER A 362 -5.64 -4.55 9.28
C SER A 362 -6.74 -5.61 9.14
N GLU A 363 -7.31 -5.76 7.94
CA GLU A 363 -8.25 -6.85 7.63
C GLU A 363 -7.59 -8.22 7.79
N PHE A 364 -6.38 -8.40 7.25
CA PHE A 364 -5.62 -9.64 7.35
C PHE A 364 -5.37 -10.02 8.81
N GLU A 365 -4.88 -9.10 9.63
CA GLU A 365 -4.59 -9.36 11.04
C GLU A 365 -5.87 -9.77 11.76
N PHE A 366 -6.94 -8.99 11.64
CA PHE A 366 -8.23 -9.28 12.27
C PHE A 366 -8.82 -10.64 11.84
N LEU A 367 -8.90 -10.89 10.53
CA LEU A 367 -9.62 -12.04 9.99
C LEU A 367 -8.86 -13.35 10.18
N THR A 368 -7.53 -13.31 10.29
CA THR A 368 -6.70 -14.53 10.35
C THR A 368 -6.16 -14.80 11.75
N GLY A 369 -5.97 -13.76 12.56
CA GLY A 369 -5.23 -13.83 13.82
C GLY A 369 -3.72 -13.93 13.65
N LEU A 370 -3.20 -13.90 12.41
CA LEU A 370 -1.79 -13.76 12.08
C LEU A 370 -1.36 -12.28 12.17
N SER A 371 -0.07 -11.98 12.22
CA SER A 371 0.39 -10.60 12.38
C SER A 371 1.38 -10.17 11.31
N MET A 372 1.36 -8.89 10.95
CA MET A 372 2.42 -8.30 10.13
C MET A 372 3.77 -8.22 10.85
N ALA A 373 3.82 -8.48 12.17
CA ALA A 373 5.03 -8.48 12.97
C ALA A 373 6.11 -9.47 12.48
N ASN A 374 5.73 -10.57 11.84
CA ASN A 374 6.69 -11.56 11.30
C ASN A 374 6.83 -11.46 9.77
N LEU A 375 6.29 -10.41 9.17
CA LEU A 375 6.26 -10.19 7.73
C LEU A 375 7.04 -8.91 7.38
N PRO A 376 7.63 -8.81 6.18
CA PRO A 376 8.24 -7.57 5.72
C PRO A 376 7.28 -6.39 5.87
N SER A 377 7.72 -5.33 6.55
CA SER A 377 6.89 -4.14 6.81
C SER A 377 6.35 -3.46 5.55
N SER A 378 7.03 -3.60 4.41
CA SER A 378 6.59 -3.08 3.11
C SER A 378 5.56 -3.96 2.39
N SER A 379 5.14 -5.07 2.98
CA SER A 379 4.25 -6.02 2.33
C SER A 379 2.77 -5.75 2.60
N ILE A 380 1.96 -5.95 1.56
CA ILE A 380 0.51 -6.04 1.68
C ILE A 380 0.13 -7.52 1.62
N ALA A 381 -0.44 -8.04 2.71
CA ALA A 381 -0.68 -9.47 2.89
C ALA A 381 -1.61 -10.05 1.81
N TYR A 382 -2.68 -9.32 1.47
CA TYR A 382 -3.66 -9.72 0.45
C TYR A 382 -3.05 -9.90 -0.95
N HIS A 383 -2.06 -9.08 -1.29
CA HIS A 383 -1.35 -9.18 -2.57
C HIS A 383 -0.26 -10.23 -2.54
N SER A 384 0.39 -10.38 -1.39
CA SER A 384 1.68 -11.06 -1.31
C SER A 384 1.57 -12.52 -0.91
N TYR A 385 0.63 -12.84 0.00
CA TYR A 385 0.67 -14.08 0.76
C TYR A 385 -0.60 -14.91 0.64
N ILE A 386 -1.78 -14.30 0.44
CA ILE A 386 -3.04 -15.03 0.30
C ILE A 386 -3.26 -15.45 -1.15
N LYS A 387 -2.89 -16.70 -1.47
CA LYS A 387 -2.93 -17.25 -2.85
C LYS A 387 -3.83 -18.47 -3.02
N ASP A 388 -4.15 -19.14 -1.92
CA ASP A 388 -4.98 -20.34 -1.84
C ASP A 388 -5.91 -20.26 -0.62
N ASP A 389 -6.78 -21.25 -0.44
CA ASP A 389 -7.69 -21.32 0.71
C ASP A 389 -6.90 -21.22 2.02
N MET A 390 -7.27 -20.25 2.86
CA MET A 390 -6.59 -19.96 4.11
C MET A 390 -7.58 -20.01 5.28
N TYR A 391 -7.14 -20.58 6.39
CA TYR A 391 -7.92 -20.59 7.63
C TYR A 391 -8.09 -19.18 8.18
N SER A 392 -9.30 -18.85 8.64
CA SER A 392 -9.69 -17.52 9.09
C SER A 392 -10.87 -17.65 10.06
N ILE A 393 -11.23 -16.55 10.74
CA ILE A 393 -12.45 -16.48 11.57
C ILE A 393 -13.70 -16.74 10.74
N VAL A 394 -13.68 -16.37 9.46
CA VAL A 394 -14.79 -16.56 8.55
C VAL A 394 -15.00 -18.03 8.25
N ARG A 395 -13.93 -18.79 7.95
CA ARG A 395 -14.03 -20.25 7.78
C ARG A 395 -14.43 -20.94 9.07
N ALA A 396 -13.87 -20.51 10.20
CA ALA A 396 -14.20 -21.07 11.49
C ALA A 396 -15.69 -20.94 11.83
N LEU A 397 -16.30 -19.81 11.44
CA LEU A 397 -17.73 -19.54 11.64
C LEU A 397 -18.59 -20.24 10.57
N ASP A 398 -18.16 -20.31 9.31
CA ASP A 398 -18.81 -21.11 8.26
C ASP A 398 -18.90 -22.59 8.66
N ASP A 399 -17.79 -23.17 9.17
CA ASP A 399 -17.73 -24.53 9.72
C ASP A 399 -18.64 -24.71 10.96
N ALA A 400 -19.05 -23.62 11.61
CA ALA A 400 -19.98 -23.57 12.74
C ALA A 400 -21.41 -23.18 12.32
N ASP A 401 -21.76 -23.38 11.04
CA ASP A 401 -23.08 -23.10 10.44
C ASP A 401 -23.50 -21.61 10.47
N TYR A 402 -22.55 -20.67 10.41
CA TYR A 402 -22.86 -19.25 10.22
C TYR A 402 -22.97 -18.88 8.74
N ASP A 403 -23.90 -17.98 8.43
CA ASP A 403 -23.90 -17.29 7.14
C ASP A 403 -22.94 -16.08 7.20
N THR A 404 -21.96 -16.02 6.29
CA THR A 404 -20.85 -15.06 6.35
C THR A 404 -20.94 -13.98 5.27
N TYR A 405 -20.90 -12.71 5.69
CA TYR A 405 -21.05 -11.54 4.84
C TYR A 405 -19.85 -10.61 5.01
N VAL A 406 -19.35 -10.10 3.89
CA VAL A 406 -18.46 -8.94 3.87
C VAL A 406 -19.08 -7.82 3.05
N MET A 407 -18.97 -6.59 3.55
CA MET A 407 -19.58 -5.41 2.96
C MET A 407 -18.56 -4.28 2.93
N HIS A 408 -18.47 -3.59 1.80
CA HIS A 408 -17.61 -2.43 1.67
C HIS A 408 -18.23 -1.46 0.64
N PRO A 409 -18.66 -0.25 1.02
CA PRO A 409 -19.29 0.71 0.12
C PRO A 409 -18.24 1.42 -0.75
N TYR A 410 -17.44 0.63 -1.47
CA TYR A 410 -16.45 1.07 -2.43
C TYR A 410 -16.33 0.06 -3.57
N VAL A 411 -15.50 0.38 -4.56
CA VAL A 411 -15.24 -0.52 -5.70
C VAL A 411 -14.57 -1.81 -5.23
N ALA A 412 -14.96 -2.92 -5.88
CA ALA A 412 -14.63 -4.27 -5.43
C ALA A 412 -13.18 -4.72 -5.67
N ASP A 413 -12.51 -4.10 -6.64
CA ASP A 413 -11.17 -4.48 -7.11
C ASP A 413 -10.03 -3.96 -6.20
N GLY A 414 -10.33 -3.03 -5.30
CA GLY A 414 -9.39 -2.55 -4.29
C GLY A 414 -8.81 -3.69 -3.46
N TRP A 415 -7.48 -3.64 -3.24
CA TRP A 415 -6.73 -4.58 -2.41
C TRP A 415 -6.86 -6.08 -2.79
N ASN A 416 -7.25 -6.41 -4.03
CA ASN A 416 -7.48 -7.79 -4.48
C ASN A 416 -8.59 -8.53 -3.70
N ARG A 417 -9.53 -7.81 -3.08
CA ARG A 417 -10.61 -8.35 -2.24
C ARG A 417 -11.48 -9.37 -2.94
N LEU A 418 -11.82 -9.17 -4.22
CA LEU A 418 -12.56 -10.14 -5.04
C LEU A 418 -11.91 -11.54 -5.11
N THR A 419 -10.59 -11.61 -4.99
CA THR A 419 -9.86 -12.88 -4.94
C THR A 419 -9.73 -13.37 -3.51
N VAL A 420 -9.39 -12.49 -2.57
CA VAL A 420 -9.04 -12.86 -1.20
C VAL A 420 -10.25 -13.29 -0.36
N TYR A 421 -11.36 -12.57 -0.43
CA TYR A 421 -12.52 -12.87 0.42
C TYR A 421 -13.09 -14.29 0.23
N PRO A 422 -13.20 -14.84 -1.00
CA PRO A 422 -13.53 -16.25 -1.18
C PRO A 422 -12.49 -17.21 -0.59
N LEU A 423 -11.19 -16.89 -0.70
CA LEU A 423 -10.10 -17.69 -0.12
C LEU A 423 -10.07 -17.63 1.41
N LEU A 424 -10.65 -16.59 2.01
CA LEU A 424 -10.90 -16.49 3.44
C LEU A 424 -12.21 -17.16 3.86
N GLY A 425 -13.10 -17.56 2.94
CA GLY A 425 -14.36 -18.24 3.25
C GLY A 425 -15.60 -17.36 3.33
N PHE A 426 -15.55 -16.10 2.90
CA PHE A 426 -16.78 -15.30 2.82
C PHE A 426 -17.73 -15.86 1.77
N GLN A 427 -18.98 -16.10 2.16
CA GLN A 427 -20.02 -16.63 1.28
C GLN A 427 -20.66 -15.54 0.41
N LYS A 428 -20.83 -14.34 0.98
CA LYS A 428 -21.50 -13.20 0.33
C LYS A 428 -20.65 -11.95 0.46
N MET A 429 -20.47 -11.24 -0.65
CA MET A 429 -19.70 -10.01 -0.73
C MET A 429 -20.59 -8.92 -1.32
N MET A 430 -20.57 -7.73 -0.72
CA MET A 430 -21.35 -6.57 -1.15
C MET A 430 -20.41 -5.39 -1.34
N PHE A 431 -20.40 -4.82 -2.55
CA PHE A 431 -19.59 -3.66 -2.91
C PHE A 431 -20.47 -2.50 -3.35
N ILE A 432 -19.89 -1.33 -3.67
CA ILE A 432 -20.65 -0.09 -3.92
C ILE A 432 -21.86 -0.24 -4.85
N ASP A 433 -21.76 -1.06 -5.91
CA ASP A 433 -22.85 -1.29 -6.88
C ASP A 433 -24.05 -2.05 -6.30
N ASP A 434 -23.85 -2.75 -5.18
CA ASP A 434 -24.88 -3.48 -4.45
C ASP A 434 -25.57 -2.61 -3.38
N PHE A 435 -24.97 -1.48 -2.97
CA PHE A 435 -25.55 -0.58 -1.96
C PHE A 435 -26.68 0.27 -2.55
N GLU A 436 -27.77 0.41 -1.80
CA GLU A 436 -28.80 1.41 -2.09
C GLU A 436 -28.43 2.72 -1.40
N TYR A 437 -28.11 3.74 -2.20
CA TYR A 437 -27.78 5.09 -1.73
C TYR A 437 -28.18 6.16 -2.74
N THR A 438 -28.33 7.38 -2.27
CA THR A 438 -28.57 8.59 -3.05
C THR A 438 -27.46 9.61 -2.81
N ASN A 439 -27.49 10.75 -3.51
CA ASN A 439 -26.51 11.81 -3.27
C ASN A 439 -26.59 12.41 -1.87
N ASP A 440 -27.75 12.34 -1.21
CA ASP A 440 -27.93 12.85 0.16
C ASP A 440 -27.26 11.95 1.20
N ASP A 441 -26.95 10.70 0.83
CA ASP A 441 -26.27 9.71 1.67
C ASP A 441 -24.74 9.81 1.56
N LEU A 442 -24.24 10.73 0.74
CA LEU A 442 -22.81 10.96 0.53
C LEU A 442 -22.30 12.11 1.39
N ILE A 443 -21.24 11.85 2.15
CA ILE A 443 -20.48 12.87 2.87
C ILE A 443 -19.13 12.99 2.19
N CYS A 444 -18.79 14.19 1.73
CA CYS A 444 -17.55 14.44 0.96
C CYS A 444 -17.35 13.47 -0.23
N GLY A 445 -18.45 13.08 -0.89
CA GLY A 445 -18.44 12.19 -2.05
C GLY A 445 -18.29 10.70 -1.72
N LYS A 446 -18.32 10.31 -0.45
CA LYS A 446 -18.21 8.92 0.01
C LYS A 446 -19.50 8.50 0.71
N VAL A 447 -19.89 7.23 0.60
CA VAL A 447 -21.08 6.71 1.29
C VAL A 447 -20.89 6.87 2.80
N SER A 448 -21.87 7.50 3.45
CA SER A 448 -21.87 7.69 4.89
C SER A 448 -21.94 6.37 5.65
N ASP A 449 -21.37 6.34 6.86
CA ASP A 449 -21.42 5.17 7.74
C ASP A 449 -22.88 4.84 8.09
N ARG A 450 -23.73 5.87 8.25
CA ARG A 450 -25.17 5.71 8.45
C ARG A 450 -25.81 4.91 7.32
N CYS A 451 -25.59 5.29 6.07
CA CYS A 451 -26.12 4.58 4.91
C CYS A 451 -25.54 3.15 4.81
N ALA A 452 -24.27 2.97 5.16
CA ALA A 452 -23.66 1.64 5.20
C ALA A 452 -24.34 0.72 6.22
N TYR A 453 -24.60 1.22 7.43
CA TYR A 453 -25.32 0.49 8.48
C TYR A 453 -26.77 0.17 8.09
N GLU A 454 -27.48 1.08 7.43
CA GLU A 454 -28.84 0.83 6.94
C GLU A 454 -28.90 -0.30 5.90
N ASN A 455 -27.93 -0.33 4.98
CA ASN A 455 -27.82 -1.42 4.01
C ASN A 455 -27.49 -2.75 4.69
N MET A 456 -26.56 -2.75 5.65
CA MET A 456 -26.24 -3.93 6.45
C MET A 456 -27.48 -4.47 7.20
N LEU A 457 -28.21 -3.60 7.91
CA LEU A 457 -29.42 -3.97 8.64
C LEU A 457 -30.50 -4.53 7.70
N ARG A 458 -30.63 -3.99 6.49
CA ARG A 458 -31.54 -4.54 5.46
C ARG A 458 -31.16 -5.96 5.06
N VAL A 459 -29.87 -6.24 4.86
CA VAL A 459 -29.38 -7.59 4.55
C VAL A 459 -29.67 -8.56 5.69
N LEU A 460 -29.45 -8.13 6.95
CA LEU A 460 -29.79 -8.93 8.13
C LEU A 460 -31.30 -9.22 8.21
N ASP A 461 -32.14 -8.22 7.96
CA ASP A 461 -33.60 -8.37 7.97
C ASP A 461 -34.12 -9.28 6.84
N GLU A 462 -33.42 -9.37 5.72
CA GLU A 462 -33.72 -10.30 4.63
C GLU A 462 -33.23 -11.72 4.95
N HIS A 463 -32.08 -11.82 5.58
CA HIS A 463 -31.52 -13.08 6.06
C HIS A 463 -32.42 -13.73 7.12
N ASP A 464 -32.90 -12.97 8.12
CA ASP A 464 -33.81 -13.46 9.17
C ASP A 464 -35.12 -14.05 8.60
N LYS A 465 -35.52 -13.64 7.39
CA LYS A 465 -36.71 -14.17 6.70
C LYS A 465 -36.45 -15.47 5.94
N THR A 466 -35.18 -15.77 5.64
CA THR A 466 -34.79 -16.80 4.67
C THR A 466 -33.87 -17.88 5.23
N SER A 467 -33.22 -17.63 6.36
CA SER A 467 -32.30 -18.53 7.05
C SER A 467 -32.58 -18.57 8.54
N GLY A 468 -32.25 -19.69 9.21
CA GLY A 468 -32.27 -19.81 10.67
C GLY A 468 -30.88 -19.84 11.29
N ASN A 469 -29.83 -19.70 10.46
CA ASN A 469 -28.44 -19.68 10.90
C ASN A 469 -28.11 -18.34 11.55
N LYS A 470 -27.01 -18.26 12.30
CA LYS A 470 -26.48 -16.98 12.78
C LYS A 470 -25.63 -16.31 11.70
N THR A 471 -25.44 -15.00 11.80
CA THR A 471 -24.63 -14.24 10.85
C THR A 471 -23.29 -13.82 11.42
N PHE A 472 -22.25 -13.90 10.61
CA PHE A 472 -21.03 -13.11 10.77
C PHE A 472 -20.99 -12.05 9.69
N THR A 473 -21.01 -10.77 10.07
CA THR A 473 -20.99 -9.65 9.14
C THR A 473 -19.75 -8.80 9.40
N TYR A 474 -18.92 -8.63 8.38
CA TYR A 474 -17.73 -7.78 8.40
C TYR A 474 -17.96 -6.58 7.47
N LEU A 475 -18.13 -5.38 8.04
CA LEU A 475 -18.34 -4.14 7.31
C LEU A 475 -17.09 -3.26 7.39
N ILE A 476 -16.54 -2.91 6.24
CA ILE A 476 -15.45 -1.95 6.10
C ILE A 476 -16.05 -0.64 5.62
N THR A 477 -16.03 0.42 6.43
CA THR A 477 -16.62 1.71 6.04
C THR A 477 -15.70 2.52 5.13
N MET A 478 -16.17 3.68 4.61
CA MET A 478 -15.40 4.56 3.72
C MET A 478 -15.50 6.04 4.04
N GLN A 479 -16.47 6.47 4.86
CA GLN A 479 -16.81 7.88 5.08
C GLN A 479 -15.59 8.74 5.44
N ASN A 480 -14.75 8.21 6.33
CA ASN A 480 -13.62 8.91 6.91
C ASN A 480 -12.33 8.74 6.12
N HIS A 481 -12.35 8.10 4.95
CA HIS A 481 -11.16 7.88 4.14
C HIS A 481 -10.48 9.22 3.81
N GLY A 482 -9.15 9.21 3.66
CA GLY A 482 -8.29 10.40 3.54
C GLY A 482 -8.61 11.40 2.43
N GLY A 483 -7.87 12.51 2.47
CA GLY A 483 -8.08 13.71 1.64
C GLY A 483 -8.97 14.74 2.32
N TYR A 484 -8.56 15.22 3.50
CA TYR A 484 -9.42 16.01 4.40
C TYR A 484 -9.56 17.50 4.05
N TYR A 485 -8.94 17.94 2.95
CA TYR A 485 -9.17 19.28 2.42
C TYR A 485 -10.21 19.22 1.30
N TYR A 486 -11.38 19.81 1.57
CA TYR A 486 -12.51 19.83 0.67
C TYR A 486 -12.88 21.29 0.35
N GLU A 487 -12.81 21.70 -0.92
CA GLU A 487 -13.08 23.10 -1.31
C GLU A 487 -14.51 23.52 -0.97
N ASP A 488 -15.49 22.65 -1.27
CA ASP A 488 -16.93 22.93 -1.14
C ASP A 488 -17.57 22.38 0.16
N TYR A 489 -16.76 21.99 1.15
CA TYR A 489 -17.22 21.51 2.45
C TYR A 489 -16.70 22.42 3.56
N GLU A 490 -17.61 22.85 4.43
CA GLU A 490 -17.31 23.71 5.58
C GLU A 490 -17.48 22.90 6.86
N PRO A 491 -16.37 22.51 7.53
CA PRO A 491 -16.42 21.67 8.72
C PRO A 491 -16.78 22.45 9.98
N ASP A 492 -17.21 21.72 11.01
CA ASP A 492 -17.33 22.26 12.36
C ASP A 492 -15.95 22.63 12.91
N THR A 493 -15.89 23.69 13.71
CA THR A 493 -14.61 24.20 14.23
C THR A 493 -14.25 23.52 15.55
N TYR A 494 -13.34 22.55 15.51
CA TYR A 494 -12.80 21.87 16.70
C TYR A 494 -11.49 22.48 17.19
N THR A 495 -10.67 23.00 16.27
CA THR A 495 -9.41 23.68 16.57
C THR A 495 -9.16 24.88 15.66
N THR A 496 -8.34 25.80 16.14
CA THR A 496 -7.82 26.94 15.37
C THR A 496 -6.32 27.16 15.62
N VAL A 497 -5.61 26.17 16.18
CA VAL A 497 -4.23 26.35 16.66
C VAL A 497 -3.17 26.20 15.57
N PHE A 498 -3.52 25.61 14.43
CA PHE A 498 -2.63 25.41 13.28
C PHE A 498 -2.78 26.55 12.25
N GLY A 499 -2.15 26.40 11.07
CA GLY A 499 -2.43 27.27 9.92
C GLY A 499 -3.77 26.95 9.25
N ASP A 500 -4.33 27.88 8.48
CA ASP A 500 -5.68 27.76 7.89
C ASP A 500 -5.92 26.44 7.15
N TYR A 501 -4.95 25.99 6.36
CA TYR A 501 -5.03 24.73 5.62
C TYR A 501 -5.10 23.52 6.58
N GLN A 502 -4.15 23.41 7.51
CA GLN A 502 -4.12 22.30 8.47
C GLN A 502 -5.32 22.31 9.43
N ASN A 503 -5.79 23.50 9.83
CA ASN A 503 -7.01 23.63 10.62
C ASN A 503 -8.22 23.09 9.83
N LYS A 504 -8.33 23.40 8.53
CA LYS A 504 -9.44 22.89 7.70
C LYS A 504 -9.40 21.37 7.56
N GLU A 505 -8.22 20.78 7.36
CA GLU A 505 -8.07 19.31 7.33
C GLU A 505 -8.44 18.67 8.66
N PHE A 506 -7.87 19.15 9.76
CA PHE A 506 -8.16 18.63 11.10
C PHE A 506 -9.65 18.73 11.43
N ASN A 507 -10.23 19.91 11.24
CA ASN A 507 -11.65 20.16 11.53
C ASN A 507 -12.57 19.31 10.65
N SER A 508 -12.21 19.10 9.39
CA SER A 508 -12.96 18.19 8.50
C SER A 508 -12.94 16.76 9.03
N PHE A 509 -11.76 16.24 9.39
CA PHE A 509 -11.66 14.91 9.99
C PHE A 509 -12.49 14.77 11.27
N MET A 510 -12.39 15.73 12.20
CA MET A 510 -13.15 15.70 13.46
C MET A 510 -14.67 15.78 13.24
N THR A 511 -15.11 16.52 12.23
CA THR A 511 -16.53 16.56 11.83
C THR A 511 -16.98 15.20 11.29
N LEU A 512 -16.14 14.52 10.50
CA LEU A 512 -16.44 13.18 9.99
C LEU A 512 -16.51 12.13 11.12
N ILE A 513 -15.61 12.21 12.11
CA ILE A 513 -15.69 11.37 13.33
C ILE A 513 -17.02 11.59 14.06
N ASN A 514 -17.50 12.84 14.16
CA ASN A 514 -18.80 13.12 14.77
C ASN A 514 -19.98 12.51 13.99
N GLU A 515 -19.91 12.45 12.67
CA GLU A 515 -20.92 11.76 11.85
C GLU A 515 -20.87 10.24 12.04
N SER A 516 -19.67 9.65 12.15
CA SER A 516 -19.51 8.23 12.50
C SER A 516 -20.06 7.90 13.90
N ASP A 517 -19.86 8.78 14.89
CA ASP A 517 -20.37 8.63 16.25
C ASP A 517 -21.92 8.60 16.29
N LYS A 518 -22.58 9.51 15.56
CA LYS A 518 -24.04 9.52 15.38
C LYS A 518 -24.54 8.26 14.65
N ALA A 519 -23.81 7.78 13.65
CA ALA A 519 -24.16 6.56 12.94
C ALA A 519 -24.04 5.33 13.86
N LEU A 520 -23.04 5.30 14.75
CA LEU A 520 -22.89 4.24 15.75
C LEU A 520 -24.06 4.25 16.75
N GLU A 521 -24.48 5.43 17.24
CA GLU A 521 -25.67 5.56 18.09
C GLU A 521 -26.90 4.92 17.44
N TYR A 522 -27.16 5.27 16.18
CA TYR A 522 -28.25 4.65 15.44
C TYR A 522 -28.16 3.13 15.34
N LEU A 523 -26.99 2.60 14.97
CA LEU A 523 -26.84 1.16 14.78
C LEU A 523 -27.13 0.41 16.09
N LEU A 524 -26.56 0.88 17.20
CA LEU A 524 -26.76 0.23 18.49
C LEU A 524 -28.20 0.36 18.98
N ASP A 525 -28.86 1.50 18.73
CA ASP A 525 -30.29 1.67 19.02
C ASP A 525 -31.15 0.64 18.26
N GLU A 526 -30.93 0.48 16.95
CA GLU A 526 -31.65 -0.50 16.12
C GLU A 526 -31.41 -1.95 16.59
N LEU A 527 -30.17 -2.31 16.93
CA LEU A 527 -29.83 -3.66 17.39
C LEU A 527 -30.34 -3.92 18.82
N SER A 528 -30.38 -2.90 19.68
CA SER A 528 -30.89 -3.03 21.05
C SER A 528 -32.39 -3.36 21.10
N ALA A 529 -33.13 -2.99 20.05
CA ALA A 529 -34.55 -3.26 19.92
C ALA A 529 -34.87 -4.67 19.39
N ARG A 530 -33.85 -5.45 18.98
CA ARG A 530 -34.02 -6.81 18.43
C ARG A 530 -33.97 -7.87 19.54
N ASP A 531 -34.77 -8.92 19.38
CA ASP A 531 -34.81 -10.07 20.31
C ASP A 531 -33.59 -11.00 20.16
N GLU A 532 -32.97 -11.03 18.98
CA GLU A 532 -31.78 -11.82 18.69
C GLU A 532 -30.55 -11.27 19.42
N LYS A 533 -29.63 -12.14 19.83
CA LYS A 533 -28.36 -11.73 20.45
C LYS A 533 -27.38 -11.21 19.39
N TYR A 534 -26.81 -10.04 19.65
CA TYR A 534 -25.77 -9.41 18.84
C TYR A 534 -24.53 -9.07 19.66
N VAL A 535 -23.37 -9.40 19.10
CA VAL A 535 -22.07 -8.83 19.44
C VAL A 535 -21.71 -7.83 18.35
N VAL A 536 -21.40 -6.60 18.73
CA VAL A 536 -20.88 -5.58 17.83
C VAL A 536 -19.47 -5.23 18.27
N LEU A 537 -18.49 -5.51 17.42
CA LEU A 537 -17.11 -5.06 17.59
C LEU A 537 -16.82 -3.98 16.56
N ILE A 538 -16.53 -2.76 17.01
CA ILE A 538 -16.08 -1.65 16.15
C ILE A 538 -14.64 -1.30 16.48
N PHE A 539 -13.80 -1.11 15.47
CA PHE A 539 -12.42 -0.68 15.64
C PHE A 539 -11.95 0.17 14.45
N GLY A 540 -11.04 1.11 14.72
CA GLY A 540 -10.33 1.82 13.66
C GLY A 540 -9.30 0.92 12.98
N ASP A 541 -9.10 1.04 11.67
CA ASP A 541 -8.07 0.28 10.97
C ASP A 541 -6.67 0.90 11.12
N HIS A 542 -6.58 2.23 11.06
CA HIS A 542 -5.38 3.01 11.31
C HIS A 542 -5.69 4.46 11.72
N GLN A 543 -4.66 5.18 12.17
CA GLN A 543 -4.74 6.63 12.37
C GLN A 543 -4.86 7.37 11.02
N PRO A 544 -5.56 8.52 10.97
CA PRO A 544 -5.70 9.30 9.73
C PRO A 544 -4.39 9.96 9.31
N GLU A 545 -4.27 10.21 8.00
CA GLU A 545 -3.19 11.01 7.44
C GLU A 545 -3.40 12.51 7.75
N LEU A 546 -3.04 12.93 8.96
CA LEU A 546 -3.06 14.33 9.38
C LEU A 546 -1.63 14.78 9.72
N SER A 547 -1.24 15.97 9.23
CA SER A 547 0.06 16.58 9.53
C SER A 547 0.09 17.21 10.93
N LEU A 548 -0.11 16.38 11.96
CA LEU A 548 -0.22 16.85 13.36
C LEU A 548 1.14 17.12 14.01
N THR A 549 2.19 16.39 13.65
CA THR A 549 3.48 16.41 14.37
C THR A 549 4.70 16.42 13.45
N ASP A 550 5.86 16.80 14.01
CA ASP A 550 7.15 16.56 13.37
C ASP A 550 7.37 15.05 13.22
N PRO A 551 7.68 14.53 12.02
CA PRO A 551 7.94 13.11 11.79
C PRO A 551 9.06 12.50 12.66
N ASN A 552 9.91 13.33 13.29
CA ASN A 552 10.99 12.88 14.16
C ASN A 552 10.59 12.71 15.65
N ASP A 553 9.33 12.99 16.02
CA ASP A 553 8.85 12.78 17.39
C ASP A 553 8.48 11.30 17.60
N TYR A 554 9.37 10.56 18.26
CA TYR A 554 9.17 9.15 18.58
C TYR A 554 7.95 8.87 19.48
N VAL A 555 7.54 9.82 20.33
CA VAL A 555 6.35 9.66 21.18
C VAL A 555 5.09 9.80 20.33
N ALA A 556 5.06 10.78 19.43
CA ALA A 556 3.99 10.92 18.45
C ALA A 556 3.96 9.72 17.48
N ALA A 557 5.12 9.22 17.08
CA ALA A 557 5.25 8.03 16.25
C ALA A 557 4.67 6.79 16.96
N GLY A 558 4.90 6.59 18.25
CA GLY A 558 4.28 5.49 19.00
C GLY A 558 2.75 5.58 19.06
N ARG A 559 2.19 6.80 19.17
CA ARG A 559 0.73 7.04 19.16
C ARG A 559 0.10 6.81 17.78
N ALA A 560 0.88 6.91 16.72
CA ALA A 560 0.44 6.71 15.34
C ALA A 560 -0.04 5.27 15.07
N TRP A 561 0.41 4.31 15.88
CA TRP A 561 0.14 2.87 15.67
C TRP A 561 -0.97 2.31 16.56
N VAL A 562 -1.74 3.17 17.25
CA VAL A 562 -2.84 2.69 18.08
C VAL A 562 -4.17 3.22 17.58
N VAL A 563 -5.19 2.37 17.61
CA VAL A 563 -6.55 2.67 17.15
C VAL A 563 -7.54 2.25 18.24
N PRO A 564 -8.60 3.04 18.48
CA PRO A 564 -9.60 2.67 19.46
C PRO A 564 -10.43 1.49 18.98
N TYR A 565 -10.88 0.66 19.92
CA TYR A 565 -11.90 -0.36 19.68
C TYR A 565 -12.94 -0.39 20.79
N LEU A 566 -14.12 -0.90 20.45
CA LEU A 566 -15.23 -1.09 21.37
C LEU A 566 -15.99 -2.37 21.03
N LEU A 567 -16.33 -3.13 22.06
CA LEU A 567 -17.16 -4.34 21.99
C LEU A 567 -18.43 -4.13 22.82
N TRP A 568 -19.56 -4.14 22.13
CA TRP A 568 -20.90 -3.99 22.67
C TRP A 568 -21.72 -5.26 22.47
N THR A 569 -22.64 -5.53 23.39
CA THR A 569 -23.63 -6.60 23.27
C THR A 569 -25.01 -6.09 23.66
N ASN A 570 -26.06 -6.57 22.98
CA ASN A 570 -27.45 -6.29 23.40
C ASN A 570 -27.95 -7.23 24.52
N TYR A 571 -27.06 -8.04 25.08
CA TYR A 571 -27.30 -8.96 26.19
C TYR A 571 -26.17 -8.88 27.20
N ASP A 572 -26.41 -9.34 28.42
CA ASP A 572 -25.38 -9.39 29.46
C ASP A 572 -24.39 -10.54 29.19
N LEU A 573 -23.11 -10.19 29.07
CA LEU A 573 -22.02 -11.18 29.05
C LEU A 573 -21.89 -11.86 30.42
N THR A 574 -21.71 -13.18 30.40
CA THR A 574 -21.34 -13.96 31.59
C THR A 574 -19.96 -13.55 32.12
N GLU A 575 -19.67 -13.84 33.40
CA GLU A 575 -18.35 -13.58 33.98
C GLU A 575 -17.22 -14.27 33.20
N GLU A 576 -17.47 -15.48 32.71
CA GLU A 576 -16.50 -16.26 31.92
C GLU A 576 -16.21 -15.63 30.56
N GLN A 577 -17.26 -15.23 29.83
CA GLN A 577 -17.09 -14.49 28.57
C GLN A 577 -16.31 -13.20 28.79
N ARG A 578 -16.62 -12.45 29.87
CA ARG A 578 -15.95 -11.18 30.16
C ARG A 578 -14.50 -11.33 30.61
N ALA A 579 -14.15 -12.37 31.36
CA ALA A 579 -12.83 -12.53 31.98
C ALA A 579 -11.68 -12.72 30.98
N GLY A 580 -11.98 -13.07 29.72
CA GLY A 580 -11.00 -13.32 28.66
C GLY A 580 -11.03 -12.34 27.50
N ILE A 581 -11.76 -11.23 27.60
CA ILE A 581 -11.90 -10.24 26.53
C ILE A 581 -11.11 -8.98 26.88
N GLY A 582 -10.42 -8.44 25.87
CA GLY A 582 -9.63 -7.23 25.97
C GLY A 582 -8.16 -7.48 26.27
N GLY A 583 -7.41 -6.40 26.40
CA GLY A 583 -5.94 -6.43 26.46
C GLY A 583 -5.36 -6.04 27.81
N THR A 584 -4.03 -6.12 27.93
CA THR A 584 -3.30 -5.76 29.16
C THR A 584 -3.26 -4.24 29.29
N GLY A 585 -3.83 -3.70 30.37
CA GLY A 585 -3.83 -2.25 30.61
C GLY A 585 -4.62 -1.44 29.57
N ASN A 586 -5.69 -2.03 29.01
CA ASN A 586 -6.51 -1.51 27.90
C ASN A 586 -5.84 -1.54 26.51
N PHE A 587 -4.69 -2.20 26.36
CA PHE A 587 -4.00 -2.32 25.07
C PHE A 587 -3.96 -3.76 24.55
N THR A 588 -4.27 -3.92 23.26
CA THR A 588 -4.28 -5.19 22.52
C THR A 588 -3.67 -4.99 21.12
N SER A 589 -3.89 -5.92 20.19
CA SER A 589 -3.49 -5.84 18.77
C SER A 589 -4.65 -6.28 17.88
N LEU A 590 -4.67 -5.82 16.62
CA LEU A 590 -5.77 -6.14 15.70
C LEU A 590 -5.96 -7.66 15.50
N ASN A 591 -4.88 -8.43 15.47
CA ASN A 591 -4.92 -9.88 15.33
C ASN A 591 -5.59 -10.62 16.50
N TYR A 592 -5.79 -9.96 17.63
CA TYR A 592 -6.48 -10.55 18.78
C TYR A 592 -7.96 -10.21 18.85
N LEU A 593 -8.43 -9.17 18.15
CA LEU A 593 -9.82 -8.70 18.28
C LEU A 593 -10.85 -9.71 17.78
N GLY A 594 -10.49 -10.56 16.80
CA GLY A 594 -11.36 -11.66 16.36
C GLY A 594 -11.67 -12.66 17.49
N ILE A 595 -10.69 -12.91 18.36
CA ILE A 595 -10.84 -13.79 19.53
C ILE A 595 -11.83 -13.18 20.53
N ASP A 596 -11.75 -11.87 20.74
CA ASP A 596 -12.65 -11.13 21.63
C ASP A 596 -14.11 -11.22 21.14
N ALA A 597 -14.33 -11.08 19.82
CA ALA A 597 -15.65 -11.26 19.21
C ALA A 597 -16.19 -12.69 19.39
N LEU A 598 -15.35 -13.72 19.18
CA LEU A 598 -15.75 -15.12 19.37
C LEU A 598 -16.14 -15.42 20.82
N LYS A 599 -15.32 -14.98 21.79
CA LYS A 599 -15.63 -15.17 23.22
C LYS A 599 -16.92 -14.46 23.62
N ALA A 600 -17.09 -13.22 23.20
CA ALA A 600 -18.31 -12.46 23.46
C ALA A 600 -19.54 -13.18 22.91
N ALA A 601 -19.42 -13.76 21.72
CA ALA A 601 -20.51 -14.48 21.05
C ALA A 601 -20.84 -15.84 21.68
N GLY A 602 -20.07 -16.31 22.66
CA GLY A 602 -20.32 -17.55 23.39
C GLY A 602 -19.58 -18.77 22.83
N PHE A 603 -18.55 -18.58 22.00
CA PHE A 603 -17.71 -19.68 21.54
C PHE A 603 -16.63 -20.06 22.55
N GLU A 604 -16.46 -21.37 22.74
CA GLU A 604 -15.22 -21.96 23.21
C GLU A 604 -14.18 -21.92 22.08
N LEU A 605 -13.00 -21.36 22.38
CA LEU A 605 -11.94 -21.25 21.39
C LEU A 605 -11.40 -22.63 21.01
N ASN A 606 -11.29 -22.85 19.70
CA ASN A 606 -10.56 -23.98 19.18
C ASN A 606 -9.05 -23.85 19.51
N PRO A 607 -8.29 -24.96 19.45
CA PRO A 607 -6.83 -24.99 19.56
C PRO A 607 -6.05 -23.89 18.81
N TYR A 608 -6.49 -23.48 17.61
CA TYR A 608 -5.85 -22.41 16.85
C TYR A 608 -5.95 -21.06 17.56
N TYR A 609 -7.16 -20.62 17.91
CA TYR A 609 -7.37 -19.35 18.61
C TYR A 609 -6.88 -19.40 20.05
N ARG A 610 -6.88 -20.58 20.72
CA ARG A 610 -6.25 -20.72 22.04
C ARG A 610 -4.75 -20.45 22.00
N LEU A 611 -4.04 -20.92 20.97
CA LEU A 611 -2.61 -20.64 20.82
C LEU A 611 -2.36 -19.13 20.66
N ILE A 612 -3.13 -18.46 19.81
CA ILE A 612 -3.01 -17.02 19.60
C ILE A 612 -3.38 -16.24 20.88
N ASP A 613 -4.38 -16.71 21.63
CA ASP A 613 -4.75 -16.14 22.92
C ASP A 613 -3.66 -16.33 23.99
N ASP A 614 -2.98 -17.48 24.00
CA ASP A 614 -1.83 -17.71 24.87
C ASP A 614 -0.63 -16.82 24.49
N VAL A 615 -0.43 -16.55 23.19
CA VAL A 615 0.54 -15.56 22.71
C VAL A 615 0.17 -14.19 23.26
N ARG A 616 -1.09 -13.76 23.16
CA ARG A 616 -1.58 -12.49 23.72
C ARG A 616 -1.27 -12.32 25.20
N VAL A 617 -1.39 -13.38 26.01
CA VAL A 617 -1.06 -13.30 27.44
C VAL A 617 0.41 -12.91 27.67
N LYS A 618 1.33 -13.41 26.84
CA LYS A 618 2.77 -13.13 26.95
C LYS A 618 3.19 -11.88 26.20
N VAL A 619 2.52 -11.59 25.09
CA VAL A 619 2.79 -10.53 24.13
C VAL A 619 1.47 -9.82 23.81
N PRO A 620 0.99 -8.95 24.71
CA PRO A 620 -0.31 -8.29 24.57
C PRO A 620 -0.38 -7.31 23.40
N MET A 621 0.76 -6.79 22.95
CA MET A 621 0.82 -5.79 21.88
C MET A 621 1.87 -6.21 20.84
N MET A 622 1.49 -6.23 19.56
CA MET A 622 2.36 -6.51 18.42
C MET A 622 1.86 -5.80 17.17
N ASN A 623 2.79 -5.41 16.30
CA ASN A 623 2.52 -4.89 14.97
C ASN A 623 3.75 -5.07 14.06
N SER A 624 3.69 -4.54 12.84
CA SER A 624 4.79 -4.57 11.86
C SER A 624 6.15 -4.02 12.34
N ALA A 625 6.20 -3.25 13.43
CA ALA A 625 7.44 -2.71 13.99
C ALA A 625 8.07 -3.62 15.08
N GLY A 626 7.32 -4.59 15.61
CA GLY A 626 7.76 -5.47 16.68
C GLY A 626 6.65 -5.71 17.72
N TYR A 627 7.04 -5.94 18.97
CA TYR A 627 6.08 -6.28 20.02
C TYR A 627 6.47 -5.79 21.42
N ILE A 628 5.47 -5.72 22.31
CA ILE A 628 5.61 -5.41 23.72
C ILE A 628 5.15 -6.61 24.54
N ASP A 629 6.00 -7.09 25.44
CA ASP A 629 5.68 -8.22 26.31
C ASP A 629 4.84 -7.84 27.54
N GLN A 630 4.37 -8.87 28.25
CA GLN A 630 3.56 -8.76 29.47
C GLN A 630 4.20 -7.95 30.61
N ASP A 631 5.53 -7.78 30.61
CA ASP A 631 6.25 -7.00 31.62
C ASP A 631 6.56 -5.57 31.13
N GLY A 632 6.10 -5.18 29.93
CA GLY A 632 6.34 -3.89 29.30
C GLY A 632 7.68 -3.78 28.57
N GLY A 633 8.36 -4.90 28.29
CA GLY A 633 9.57 -4.93 27.47
C GLY A 633 9.23 -4.66 26.01
N VAL A 634 9.94 -3.74 25.36
CA VAL A 634 9.74 -3.37 23.95
C VAL A 634 10.82 -4.04 23.10
N TYR A 635 10.39 -4.78 22.08
CA TYR A 635 11.26 -5.57 21.22
C TYR A 635 10.99 -5.19 19.76
N PRO A 636 11.96 -4.60 19.05
CA PRO A 636 11.86 -4.39 17.62
C PRO A 636 11.75 -5.72 16.86
N ASP A 637 11.25 -5.67 15.63
CA ASP A 637 11.22 -6.82 14.72
C ASP A 637 12.58 -7.57 14.68
N GLY A 638 12.49 -8.89 14.73
CA GLY A 638 13.64 -9.82 14.70
C GLY A 638 14.50 -9.87 15.96
N ALA A 639 14.16 -9.13 17.03
CA ALA A 639 14.91 -9.16 18.29
C ALA A 639 14.53 -10.36 19.17
N GLU A 640 15.54 -11.11 19.64
CA GLU A 640 15.35 -12.06 20.75
C GLU A 640 15.13 -11.30 22.07
N THR A 641 14.12 -11.70 22.85
CA THR A 641 13.83 -11.01 24.13
C THR A 641 14.82 -11.37 25.23
N GLY A 642 15.46 -12.53 25.12
CA GLY A 642 16.22 -13.16 26.20
C GLY A 642 15.35 -13.68 27.34
N LYS A 643 14.02 -13.62 27.21
CA LYS A 643 13.04 -14.14 28.15
C LYS A 643 12.50 -15.46 27.61
N GLY A 644 13.06 -16.56 28.14
CA GLY A 644 12.83 -17.90 27.59
C GLY A 644 11.39 -18.45 27.57
N GLU A 645 10.38 -17.77 28.13
CA GLU A 645 8.96 -18.11 27.89
C GLU A 645 8.38 -17.32 26.71
N VAL A 646 8.65 -16.01 26.63
CA VAL A 646 8.22 -15.14 25.52
C VAL A 646 8.84 -15.62 24.21
N ASP A 647 10.15 -15.88 24.21
CA ASP A 647 10.87 -16.38 23.03
C ASP A 647 10.30 -17.72 22.55
N LYS A 648 9.84 -18.59 23.46
CA LYS A 648 9.28 -19.90 23.08
C LYS A 648 7.93 -19.78 22.41
N ILE A 649 7.02 -18.96 22.97
CA ILE A 649 5.68 -18.83 22.43
C ILE A 649 5.67 -18.02 21.14
N MET A 650 6.49 -16.97 21.04
CA MET A 650 6.67 -16.23 19.79
C MET A 650 7.26 -17.10 18.70
N LYS A 651 8.26 -17.93 19.01
CA LYS A 651 8.80 -18.89 18.05
C LYS A 651 7.76 -19.92 17.57
N LEU A 652 6.89 -20.39 18.45
CA LEU A 652 5.79 -21.28 18.08
C LEU A 652 4.78 -20.56 17.16
N TYR A 653 4.46 -19.30 17.46
CA TYR A 653 3.60 -18.45 16.65
C TYR A 653 4.20 -18.18 15.26
N GLU A 654 5.48 -17.81 15.18
CA GLU A 654 6.22 -17.66 13.92
C GLU A 654 6.21 -18.95 13.08
N TYR A 655 6.37 -20.12 13.72
CA TYR A 655 6.29 -21.40 13.02
C TYR A 655 4.89 -21.67 12.46
N LEU A 656 3.85 -21.35 13.24
CA LEU A 656 2.46 -21.50 12.81
C LEU A 656 2.16 -20.57 11.64
N GLU A 657 2.49 -19.29 11.77
CA GLU A 657 2.27 -18.27 10.74
C GLU A 657 3.02 -18.62 9.45
N TYR A 658 4.31 -18.97 9.55
CA TYR A 658 5.09 -19.39 8.40
C TYR A 658 4.50 -20.63 7.72
N ASN A 659 4.02 -21.61 8.51
CA ASN A 659 3.40 -22.80 7.96
C ASN A 659 2.14 -22.46 7.15
N ILE A 660 1.27 -21.59 7.69
CA ILE A 660 0.01 -21.21 7.07
C ILE A 660 0.26 -20.41 5.78
N LEU A 661 1.15 -19.43 5.82
CA LEU A 661 1.36 -18.52 4.70
C LEU A 661 2.29 -19.10 3.61
N PHE A 662 3.26 -19.94 3.98
CA PHE A 662 4.38 -20.30 3.07
C PHE A 662 4.65 -21.80 2.93
N ASP A 663 4.06 -22.67 3.76
CA ASP A 663 4.27 -24.13 3.71
C ASP A 663 2.94 -24.91 3.62
N GLY A 664 1.96 -24.28 2.97
CA GLY A 664 0.68 -24.89 2.57
C GLY A 664 -0.27 -25.24 3.71
N GLY A 665 -0.10 -24.64 4.90
CA GLY A 665 -1.02 -24.77 6.03
C GLY A 665 -1.23 -26.19 6.56
N ASN A 666 -0.34 -27.12 6.21
CA ASN A 666 -0.48 -28.54 6.51
C ASN A 666 -0.08 -28.90 7.95
N ASN A 667 -0.57 -28.19 8.97
CA ASN A 667 -0.26 -28.46 10.37
C ASN A 667 -1.40 -29.21 11.09
N GLU A 668 -1.11 -29.71 12.29
CA GLU A 668 -2.09 -30.47 13.10
C GLU A 668 -3.27 -29.66 13.62
N LEU A 669 -3.20 -28.33 13.67
CA LEU A 669 -4.35 -27.51 14.07
C LEU A 669 -5.41 -27.46 12.96
N LEU A 670 -4.95 -27.41 11.70
CA LEU A 670 -5.79 -27.19 10.53
C LEU A 670 -6.08 -28.48 9.74
N LYS A 671 -5.50 -29.61 10.14
CA LYS A 671 -5.76 -30.92 9.54
C LYS A 671 -6.96 -31.61 10.20
N ASN A 672 -7.85 -32.15 9.36
CA ASN A 672 -8.81 -33.18 9.73
C ASN A 672 -8.14 -34.55 9.85
#